data_AF-A0A8C4EKC7-F1
#
_entry.id   AF-A0A8C4EKC7-F1
#
_cell.length_a   1.000
_cell.length_b   1.000
_cell.length_c   1.000
_cell.angle_alpha   90.00
_cell.angle_beta   90.00
_cell.angle_gamma   90.00
#
_symmetry.space_group_name_H-M   'P 1'
#
loop_
_entity.id
_entity.type
_entity.pdbx_description
1 polymer ?
#
loop_
_entity_poly.entity_id
_entity_poly.type
_entity_poly.pdbx_seq_one_letter_code
_entity_poly.pdbx_strand_id
1 'polypeptide(L)'
;MRPLKDAQLGAFTFFASALPHDVCGSNGLPLTPNSIKILGRFQILKTVTHPRLCQYVDITRGKHERLIVVAEHYESCLSDFQKQGKTVSPEKVLKIAYEVLEGLEFMNKHGMVHRALSAHNVLMDCKANVKLAKFGLYHMTDHGADVDFPIGYPSYLAPEVIAQGSFHPSDSSHDEAPLPSGPKTDVWSLGVLLFELCAGRRLLQNIDISERLKFILTLGCIDDIVTVLAEEHGCLDAIKVESKSLVFVDIIFCSVSSRPTPAELLGDPVFNGVSCLYTPFQKPGSLFSSSLRCAHLELPEDISDLCKDDDEDYLSERAIDEVYHLWCLAGGDLEKELTNKEIIQSKPPICTLPKLKDVAGEAYYPLLEDEQSSLPQSNSSNELSATVTLPLIIRERDTEYQLIRIILFDRLLKAYPYKKNLVWKEARVDIPPLIRGLAWAALLGIEGDIQAKYESIDKDTPIPTDRQIEVDIPRCHQYDELLSSPQGHIKFRRVLKAWVVSHPDLVYWQGLDSLCAPFLYLNFNNEALAYACMSAFIPKYLYNFFLKDNSHVIQEYLTVFSQMIAFHDPELSNHLNEIGFIPDYSVIFVKSPLFCVYFCTDVFPLHKIFHLWDTLLLGNSSFPFCIGVAILQQLRDRLLANGFNECILLFSDLPEIDIERCVRESINLFCWTPKSATYRQHAQPPKASGDNGFGKTATYYSSDYQDMPKTDLSREPLALCDLKAEVSPRISAEDLIDLCELSLAGPTKRTKAGKPKIIAVDIRNVEDFSRGHISGSINIPFSAAFNPDGELVQCPATGILQNYRGRVIVVISHAMKSAFATHLVKVNFPRVCILDGGINKLKPTGLLTVPSPQI
;
A
#
# COMPACT_ATOMS: atom_id res chain seq x y z
N MET A 1 -0.82 16.19 9.62
CA MET A 1 0.53 16.15 10.20
C MET A 1 1.04 17.57 10.37
N ARG A 2 2.11 17.81 11.15
CA ARG A 2 2.62 19.17 11.36
C ARG A 2 3.57 19.57 10.23
N PRO A 3 3.51 20.83 9.77
CA PRO A 3 4.44 21.34 8.76
C PRO A 3 5.87 21.39 9.32
N LEU A 4 6.87 21.22 8.46
CA LEU A 4 8.28 21.23 8.80
C LEU A 4 8.69 22.56 9.49
N LYS A 5 8.28 23.70 8.95
CA LYS A 5 8.60 25.05 9.46
C LYS A 5 10.07 25.17 9.91
N ASP A 6 10.31 25.34 11.21
CA ASP A 6 11.64 25.54 11.81
C ASP A 6 12.33 24.23 12.24
N ALA A 7 11.68 23.08 12.02
CA ALA A 7 12.24 21.77 12.37
C ALA A 7 13.21 21.27 11.30
N GLN A 8 14.29 20.62 11.73
CA GLN A 8 15.26 19.96 10.86
C GLN A 8 15.09 18.44 10.88
N LEU A 9 15.67 17.75 9.90
CA LEU A 9 15.79 16.30 9.91
C LEU A 9 17.01 15.90 10.75
N GLY A 10 16.78 15.18 11.85
CA GLY A 10 17.82 14.54 12.64
C GLY A 10 17.87 13.04 12.38
N ALA A 11 19.07 12.48 12.40
CA ALA A 11 19.27 11.04 12.30
C ALA A 11 20.16 10.52 13.43
N PHE A 12 19.86 9.34 13.94
CA PHE A 12 20.73 8.61 14.86
C PHE A 12 20.83 7.14 14.45
N THR A 13 21.95 6.50 14.80
CA THR A 13 22.24 5.12 14.41
C THR A 13 22.65 4.27 15.60
N PHE A 14 22.28 2.99 15.57
CA PHE A 14 22.69 1.98 16.53
C PHE A 14 22.74 0.61 15.85
N PHE A 15 23.31 -0.38 16.54
CA PHE A 15 23.40 -1.76 16.04
C PHE A 15 22.43 -2.65 16.81
N ALA A 16 21.68 -3.49 16.09
CA ALA A 16 20.95 -4.59 16.72
C ALA A 16 21.92 -5.71 17.11
N SER A 17 21.57 -6.48 18.14
CA SER A 17 22.36 -7.65 18.55
C SER A 17 22.33 -8.72 17.47
N ALA A 18 23.49 -9.26 17.13
CA ALA A 18 23.60 -10.26 16.07
C ALA A 18 23.14 -11.64 16.59
N LEU A 19 22.23 -12.27 15.86
CA LEU A 19 21.89 -13.68 16.10
C LEU A 19 23.01 -14.58 15.55
N PRO A 20 23.37 -15.70 16.23
CA PRO A 20 24.31 -16.66 15.69
C PRO A 20 23.81 -17.22 14.34
N HIS A 21 24.70 -17.39 13.36
CA HIS A 21 24.35 -17.70 11.97
C HIS A 21 23.64 -19.06 11.74
N ASP A 22 23.58 -19.95 12.74
CA ASP A 22 23.07 -21.33 12.62
C ASP A 22 21.82 -21.62 13.48
N VAL A 23 21.05 -20.60 13.88
CA VAL A 23 19.84 -20.84 14.68
C VAL A 23 18.59 -20.81 13.80
N CYS A 24 17.93 -21.97 13.70
CA CYS A 24 16.59 -22.09 13.12
C CYS A 24 15.53 -22.07 14.22
N GLY A 25 14.38 -21.46 13.94
CA GLY A 25 13.23 -21.54 14.84
C GLY A 25 12.66 -22.97 14.92
N SER A 26 11.71 -23.19 15.83
CA SER A 26 11.00 -24.47 15.99
C SER A 26 10.36 -25.01 14.70
N ASN A 27 10.15 -24.12 13.72
CA ASN A 27 9.47 -24.41 12.46
C ASN A 27 10.46 -24.72 11.32
N GLY A 28 11.76 -24.82 11.60
CA GLY A 28 12.81 -25.09 10.61
C GLY A 28 13.16 -23.91 9.70
N LEU A 29 12.57 -22.74 9.93
CA LEU A 29 12.89 -21.49 9.22
C LEU A 29 14.01 -20.73 9.95
N PRO A 30 14.85 -19.97 9.23
CA PRO A 30 15.86 -19.11 9.86
C PRO A 30 15.18 -18.11 10.81
N LEU A 31 15.78 -17.87 11.97
CA LEU A 31 15.27 -16.87 12.90
C LEU A 31 15.32 -15.47 12.27
N THR A 32 14.23 -14.72 12.42
CA THR A 32 14.16 -13.33 11.99
C THR A 32 15.24 -12.51 12.70
N PRO A 33 16.15 -11.82 11.96
CA PRO A 33 17.14 -10.92 12.52
C PRO A 33 16.55 -9.89 13.49
N ASN A 34 17.26 -9.55 14.55
CA ASN A 34 16.78 -8.58 15.55
C ASN A 34 16.57 -7.20 14.92
N SER A 35 17.36 -6.80 13.92
CA SER A 35 17.11 -5.56 13.18
C SER A 35 15.73 -5.52 12.50
N ILE A 36 15.25 -6.65 11.96
CA ILE A 36 13.92 -6.76 11.34
C ILE A 36 12.81 -6.72 12.41
N LYS A 37 13.05 -7.33 13.59
CA LYS A 37 12.11 -7.21 14.71
C LYS A 37 11.94 -5.75 15.15
N ILE A 38 13.06 -5.03 15.27
CA ILE A 38 13.08 -3.60 15.61
C ILE A 38 12.37 -2.78 14.52
N LEU A 39 12.64 -3.05 13.24
CA LEU A 39 11.99 -2.39 12.10
C LEU A 39 10.46 -2.50 12.18
N GLY A 40 9.94 -3.70 12.48
CA GLY A 40 8.51 -3.95 12.63
C GLY A 40 7.89 -3.21 13.83
N ARG A 41 8.56 -3.23 15.00
CA ARG A 41 8.09 -2.50 16.19
C ARG A 41 8.17 -0.98 16.03
N PHE A 42 9.13 -0.47 15.26
CA PHE A 42 9.29 0.97 15.02
C PHE A 42 8.09 1.59 14.29
N GLN A 43 7.36 0.83 13.48
CA GLN A 43 6.24 1.37 12.69
C GLN A 43 5.17 2.05 13.53
N ILE A 44 4.92 1.58 14.76
CA ILE A 44 3.96 2.22 15.66
C ILE A 44 4.41 3.64 16.04
N LEU A 45 5.72 3.88 16.15
CA LEU A 45 6.28 5.18 16.50
C LEU A 45 6.06 6.22 15.40
N LYS A 46 5.96 5.81 14.13
CA LYS A 46 5.57 6.71 13.01
C LYS A 46 4.14 7.22 13.14
N THR A 47 3.27 6.48 13.84
CA THR A 47 1.85 6.87 14.05
C THR A 47 1.67 7.83 15.22
N VAL A 48 2.68 7.97 16.08
CA VAL A 48 2.65 8.80 17.28
C VAL A 48 2.83 10.26 16.87
N THR A 49 1.75 11.03 16.95
CA THR A 49 1.76 12.48 16.68
C THR A 49 1.29 13.22 17.92
N HIS A 50 2.17 14.03 18.52
CA HIS A 50 1.86 14.82 19.70
C HIS A 50 2.66 16.13 19.73
N PRO A 51 2.13 17.26 20.26
CA PRO A 51 2.87 18.52 20.41
C PRO A 51 4.24 18.41 21.07
N ARG A 52 4.32 17.56 22.09
CA ARG A 52 5.48 17.43 22.99
C ARG A 52 6.44 16.31 22.60
N LEU A 53 6.20 15.64 21.48
CA LEU A 53 7.05 14.56 20.99
C LEU A 53 7.59 14.95 19.61
N CYS A 54 8.85 14.61 19.34
CA CYS A 54 9.42 14.73 18.00
C CYS A 54 8.78 13.70 17.07
N GLN A 55 8.36 14.10 15.88
CA GLN A 55 7.77 13.15 14.93
C GLN A 55 8.85 12.21 14.36
N TYR A 56 8.63 10.89 14.49
CA TYR A 56 9.45 9.91 13.79
C TYR A 56 9.06 9.85 12.31
N VAL A 57 10.08 9.84 11.45
CA VAL A 57 9.92 9.93 10.00
C VAL A 57 10.12 8.57 9.37
N ASP A 58 11.29 7.97 9.58
CA ASP A 58 11.61 6.69 8.96
C ASP A 58 12.71 5.93 9.69
N ILE A 59 12.85 4.65 9.34
CA ILE A 59 13.93 3.79 9.80
C ILE A 59 14.47 2.98 8.62
N THR A 60 15.79 2.98 8.46
CA THR A 60 16.47 2.24 7.41
C THR A 60 17.45 1.24 8.00
N ARG A 61 17.44 0.02 7.48
CA ARG A 61 18.41 -1.02 7.82
C ARG A 61 19.62 -0.90 6.90
N GLY A 62 20.78 -0.63 7.48
CA GLY A 62 22.07 -0.62 6.81
C GLY A 62 22.80 -1.96 6.93
N LYS A 63 24.08 -1.97 6.53
CA LYS A 63 24.93 -3.17 6.61
C LYS A 63 25.21 -3.60 8.06
N HIS A 64 25.41 -4.90 8.28
CA HIS A 64 25.78 -5.50 9.57
C HIS A 64 24.80 -5.18 10.71
N GLU A 65 23.49 -5.35 10.51
CA GLU A 65 22.45 -5.10 11.53
C GLU A 65 22.42 -3.65 12.07
N ARG A 66 23.03 -2.70 11.34
CA ARG A 66 22.95 -1.27 11.67
C ARG A 66 21.56 -0.76 11.33
N LEU A 67 20.95 -0.03 12.26
CA LEU A 67 19.74 0.73 12.04
C LEU A 67 20.05 2.22 12.06
N ILE A 68 19.37 2.97 11.18
CA ILE A 68 19.42 4.42 11.13
C ILE A 68 17.99 4.91 11.25
N VAL A 69 17.72 5.73 12.26
CA VAL A 69 16.40 6.27 12.56
C VAL A 69 16.40 7.76 12.26
N VAL A 70 15.40 8.20 11.50
CA VAL A 70 15.17 9.60 11.12
C VAL A 70 13.99 10.15 11.89
N ALA A 71 14.17 11.32 12.48
CA ALA A 71 13.15 12.01 13.26
C ALA A 71 13.29 13.53 13.13
N GLU A 72 12.23 14.23 13.50
CA GLU A 72 12.23 15.67 13.71
C GLU A 72 13.31 16.08 14.74
N HIS A 73 14.05 17.14 14.45
CA HIS A 73 15.14 17.65 15.28
C HIS A 73 15.14 19.18 15.35
N TYR A 74 15.65 19.70 16.46
CA TYR A 74 15.79 21.13 16.73
C TYR A 74 17.19 21.38 17.31
N GLU A 75 17.79 22.50 16.93
CA GLU A 75 19.16 22.85 17.34
C GLU A 75 19.29 23.13 18.84
N SER A 76 18.25 23.67 19.47
CA SER A 76 18.28 24.05 20.89
C SER A 76 17.80 22.91 21.79
N CYS A 77 18.56 22.63 22.86
CA CYS A 77 18.21 21.63 23.87
C CYS A 77 18.33 22.20 25.29
N LEU A 78 17.68 21.55 26.27
CA LEU A 78 17.79 21.96 27.68
C LEU A 78 19.23 21.94 28.21
N SER A 79 20.08 21.10 27.63
CA SER A 79 21.49 21.00 27.96
C SER A 79 22.26 22.32 27.75
N ASP A 80 21.77 23.22 26.89
CA ASP A 80 22.43 24.50 26.61
C ASP A 80 22.22 25.53 27.72
N PHE A 81 21.08 25.49 28.43
CA PHE A 81 20.90 26.30 29.64
C PHE A 81 21.89 25.91 30.74
N GLN A 82 22.17 24.61 30.87
CA GLN A 82 23.12 24.10 31.84
C GLN A 82 24.56 24.51 31.51
N LYS A 83 24.94 24.55 30.22
CA LYS A 83 26.28 25.00 29.78
C LYS A 83 26.51 26.49 30.05
N GLN A 84 25.45 27.30 29.99
CA GLN A 84 25.54 28.74 30.24
C GLN A 84 25.68 29.07 31.74
N GLY A 85 25.55 28.08 32.64
CA GLY A 85 25.68 28.27 34.09
C GLY A 85 24.64 29.22 34.69
N LYS A 86 23.52 29.46 33.99
CA LYS A 86 22.44 30.34 34.43
C LYS A 86 21.30 29.52 35.01
N THR A 87 20.83 29.91 36.21
CA THR A 87 19.62 29.35 36.79
C THR A 87 18.40 29.75 35.95
N VAL A 88 17.50 28.79 35.74
CA VAL A 88 16.25 29.02 35.00
C VAL A 88 15.21 29.58 35.97
N SER A 89 14.35 30.51 35.50
CA SER A 89 13.30 31.06 36.36
C SER A 89 12.33 29.95 36.83
N PRO A 90 11.84 29.99 38.09
CA PRO A 90 10.96 28.96 38.63
C PRO A 90 9.71 28.70 37.76
N GLU A 91 9.11 29.75 37.22
CA GLU A 91 7.96 29.66 36.31
C GLU A 91 8.29 28.91 35.02
N LYS A 92 9.48 29.12 34.46
CA LYS A 92 9.93 28.43 33.25
C LYS A 92 10.28 26.96 33.55
N VAL A 93 10.82 26.65 34.72
CA VAL A 93 11.03 25.27 35.18
C VAL A 93 9.68 24.53 35.29
N LEU A 94 8.66 25.16 35.87
CA LEU A 94 7.32 24.58 35.96
C LEU A 94 6.67 24.41 34.57
N LYS A 95 6.85 25.38 33.67
CA LYS A 95 6.39 25.25 32.27
C LYS A 95 7.04 24.04 31.58
N ILE A 96 8.35 23.88 31.70
CA ILE A 96 9.09 22.72 31.15
C ILE A 96 8.58 21.42 31.79
N ALA A 97 8.41 21.38 33.12
CA ALA A 97 7.90 20.21 33.82
C ALA A 97 6.52 19.78 33.30
N TYR A 98 5.59 20.73 33.15
CA TYR A 98 4.25 20.48 32.62
C TYR A 98 4.28 19.92 31.20
N GLU A 99 5.06 20.54 30.30
CA GLU A 99 5.16 20.10 28.91
C GLU A 99 5.83 18.72 28.76
N VAL A 100 6.83 18.41 29.59
CA VAL A 100 7.44 17.06 29.63
C VAL A 100 6.43 16.04 30.15
N LEU A 101 5.71 16.35 31.24
CA LEU A 101 4.69 15.47 31.82
C LEU A 101 3.55 15.17 30.85
N GLU A 102 3.10 16.17 30.07
CA GLU A 102 2.10 15.98 29.02
C GLU A 102 2.59 14.97 27.96
N GLY A 103 3.87 15.06 27.56
CA GLY A 103 4.50 14.08 26.66
C GLY A 103 4.63 12.68 27.27
N LEU A 104 5.05 12.58 28.54
CA LEU A 104 5.18 11.31 29.26
C LEU A 104 3.83 10.63 29.48
N GLU A 105 2.79 11.39 29.84
CA GLU A 105 1.43 10.88 30.02
C GLU A 105 0.87 10.34 28.69
N PHE A 106 1.11 11.05 27.58
CA PHE A 106 0.74 10.57 26.25
C PHE A 106 1.42 9.24 25.91
N MET A 107 2.72 9.09 26.18
CA MET A 107 3.44 7.84 25.95
C MET A 107 2.92 6.70 26.82
N ASN A 108 2.65 6.98 28.09
CA ASN A 108 2.09 6.02 29.04
C ASN A 108 0.71 5.51 28.58
N LYS A 109 -0.16 6.40 28.07
CA LYS A 109 -1.45 6.00 27.45
C LYS A 109 -1.29 5.04 26.26
N HIS A 110 -0.13 5.05 25.59
CA HIS A 110 0.22 4.12 24.52
C HIS A 110 1.07 2.92 25.00
N GLY A 111 1.17 2.69 26.31
CA GLY A 111 1.94 1.58 26.89
C GLY A 111 3.46 1.73 26.76
N MET A 112 3.95 2.95 26.53
CA MET A 112 5.38 3.22 26.33
C MET A 112 5.98 4.01 27.49
N VAL A 113 7.25 3.76 27.73
CA VAL A 113 8.12 4.52 28.65
C VAL A 113 9.30 5.11 27.88
N HIS A 114 9.80 6.26 28.32
CA HIS A 114 10.88 6.97 27.63
C HIS A 114 12.24 6.30 27.86
N ARG A 115 12.61 6.00 29.10
CA ARG A 115 13.85 5.31 29.54
C ARG A 115 15.19 5.94 29.15
N ALA A 116 15.18 7.02 28.39
CA ALA A 116 16.34 7.75 27.92
C ALA A 116 16.14 9.28 28.09
N LEU A 117 15.32 9.68 29.06
CA LEU A 117 15.07 11.08 29.34
C LEU A 117 16.36 11.72 29.90
N SER A 118 16.81 12.81 29.28
CA SER A 118 17.99 13.58 29.68
C SER A 118 17.89 15.00 29.13
N ALA A 119 18.71 15.92 29.65
CA ALA A 119 18.72 17.31 29.17
C ALA A 119 19.03 17.46 27.67
N HIS A 120 19.71 16.47 27.06
CA HIS A 120 20.01 16.46 25.62
C HIS A 120 18.83 16.00 24.77
N ASN A 121 17.95 15.16 25.32
CA ASN A 121 16.80 14.59 24.60
C ASN A 121 15.53 15.43 24.80
N VAL A 122 15.60 16.52 25.57
CA VAL A 122 14.54 17.52 25.67
C VAL A 122 14.92 18.72 24.79
N LEU A 123 14.36 18.73 23.58
CA LEU A 123 14.57 19.75 22.57
C LEU A 123 13.58 20.90 22.73
N MET A 124 13.90 22.06 22.15
CA MET A 124 13.03 23.24 22.16
C MET A 124 12.79 23.78 20.76
N ASP A 125 11.54 24.14 20.48
CA ASP A 125 11.17 24.87 19.27
C ASP A 125 11.57 26.37 19.36
N CYS A 126 11.40 27.11 18.26
CA CYS A 126 11.66 28.55 18.17
C CYS A 126 10.82 29.41 19.14
N LYS A 127 9.72 28.84 19.66
CA LYS A 127 8.82 29.47 20.65
C LYS A 127 9.13 29.03 22.08
N ALA A 128 10.23 28.31 22.29
CA ALA A 128 10.66 27.74 23.56
C ALA A 128 9.61 26.80 24.20
N ASN A 129 8.94 26.00 23.37
CA ASN A 129 8.13 24.87 23.79
C ASN A 129 8.94 23.57 23.71
N VAL A 130 8.69 22.67 24.64
CA VAL A 130 9.40 21.40 24.76
C VAL A 130 8.92 20.35 23.75
N LYS A 131 9.89 19.66 23.16
CA LYS A 131 9.71 18.43 22.38
C LYS A 131 10.69 17.35 22.85
N LEU A 132 10.14 16.19 23.25
CA LEU A 132 10.92 15.02 23.63
C LEU A 132 11.40 14.27 22.39
N ALA A 133 12.70 14.00 22.34
CA ALA A 133 13.36 13.26 21.28
C ALA A 133 13.84 11.89 21.76
N LYS A 134 14.11 10.97 20.82
CA LYS A 134 14.61 9.61 21.11
C LYS A 134 13.73 8.78 22.06
N PHE A 135 12.44 9.09 22.14
CA PHE A 135 11.49 8.27 22.89
C PHE A 135 11.21 6.96 22.14
N GLY A 136 10.83 5.89 22.85
CA GLY A 136 10.47 4.62 22.20
C GLY A 136 11.63 3.71 21.81
N LEU A 137 12.90 4.09 22.05
CA LEU A 137 14.05 3.20 21.86
C LEU A 137 13.89 1.91 22.67
N TYR A 138 13.49 2.02 23.94
CA TYR A 138 13.22 0.87 24.81
C TYR A 138 12.08 -0.02 24.30
N HIS A 139 11.06 0.56 23.67
CA HIS A 139 9.95 -0.19 23.09
C HIS A 139 10.36 -0.92 21.81
N MET A 140 11.07 -0.25 20.90
CA MET A 140 11.44 -0.83 19.60
C MET A 140 12.45 -1.98 19.72
N THR A 141 13.28 -1.98 20.77
CA THR A 141 14.34 -3.00 21.02
C THR A 141 13.93 -4.09 22.01
N ASP A 142 12.64 -4.37 22.14
CA ASP A 142 12.11 -5.37 23.09
C ASP A 142 12.59 -5.18 24.54
N HIS A 143 12.39 -3.98 25.08
CA HIS A 143 12.84 -3.67 26.43
C HIS A 143 14.37 -3.80 26.61
N GLY A 144 15.13 -3.73 25.51
CA GLY A 144 16.59 -3.82 25.48
C GLY A 144 17.15 -5.17 25.07
N ALA A 145 16.32 -6.20 24.87
CA ALA A 145 16.80 -7.54 24.51
C ALA A 145 17.39 -7.63 23.08
N ASP A 146 16.95 -6.77 22.16
CA ASP A 146 17.39 -6.79 20.76
C ASP A 146 18.68 -5.97 20.51
N VAL A 147 19.35 -5.47 21.57
CA VAL A 147 20.58 -4.66 21.48
C VAL A 147 21.60 -5.04 22.56
N ASP A 148 22.89 -4.89 22.25
CA ASP A 148 23.99 -5.27 23.17
C ASP A 148 24.47 -4.11 24.07
N PHE A 149 23.73 -3.00 24.14
CA PHE A 149 24.09 -1.83 24.93
C PHE A 149 23.00 -1.45 25.95
N PRO A 150 23.38 -0.94 27.14
CA PRO A 150 22.40 -0.51 28.13
C PRO A 150 21.63 0.71 27.64
N ILE A 151 20.30 0.66 27.75
CA ILE A 151 19.42 1.77 27.38
C ILE A 151 19.24 2.72 28.57
N GLY A 152 19.61 3.98 28.36
CA GLY A 152 19.46 5.06 29.33
C GLY A 152 20.80 5.70 29.71
N TYR A 153 20.73 6.81 30.43
CA TYR A 153 21.92 7.57 30.84
C TYR A 153 22.18 7.34 32.33
N PRO A 154 23.37 6.85 32.74
CA PRO A 154 23.65 6.48 34.13
C PRO A 154 23.25 7.54 35.16
N SER A 155 23.46 8.83 34.87
CA SER A 155 23.11 9.93 35.78
C SER A 155 21.60 10.15 36.00
N TYR A 156 20.75 9.65 35.09
CA TYR A 156 19.29 9.86 35.11
C TYR A 156 18.53 8.56 35.40
N LEU A 157 19.23 7.42 35.52
CA LEU A 157 18.61 6.13 35.80
C LEU A 157 18.04 6.11 37.22
N ALA A 158 16.86 5.50 37.37
CA ALA A 158 16.24 5.31 38.66
C ALA A 158 16.94 4.18 39.45
N PRO A 159 17.04 4.27 40.79
CA PRO A 159 17.70 3.26 41.61
C PRO A 159 17.17 1.83 41.38
N GLU A 160 15.85 1.70 41.19
CA GLU A 160 15.19 0.41 40.94
C GLU A 160 15.61 -0.24 39.62
N VAL A 161 15.92 0.56 38.60
CA VAL A 161 16.43 0.06 37.31
C VAL A 161 17.83 -0.50 37.51
N ILE A 162 18.67 0.23 38.25
CA ILE A 162 20.07 -0.15 38.47
C ILE A 162 20.13 -1.43 39.30
N ALA A 163 19.28 -1.55 40.31
CA ALA A 163 19.21 -2.71 41.20
C ALA A 163 18.75 -4.00 40.49
N GLN A 164 17.94 -3.89 39.42
CA GLN A 164 17.49 -5.04 38.63
C GLN A 164 18.57 -5.61 37.71
N GLY A 165 19.60 -4.84 37.35
CA GLY A 165 20.64 -5.28 36.41
C GLY A 165 20.18 -5.34 34.95
N SER A 166 21.03 -5.91 34.07
CA SER A 166 20.70 -6.13 32.66
C SER A 166 20.00 -7.48 32.52
N PHE A 167 18.71 -7.50 32.18
CA PHE A 167 17.95 -8.72 31.91
C PHE A 167 18.35 -9.30 30.55
N HIS A 168 18.83 -10.55 30.52
CA HIS A 168 18.91 -11.34 29.29
C HIS A 168 17.78 -12.38 29.29
N PRO A 169 16.98 -12.51 28.20
CA PRO A 169 15.88 -13.47 28.12
C PRO A 169 16.27 -14.95 28.24
N SER A 170 17.56 -15.27 28.28
CA SER A 170 18.07 -16.64 28.42
C SER A 170 18.07 -17.18 29.87
N ASP A 171 17.79 -16.34 30.87
CA ASP A 171 17.74 -16.78 32.27
C ASP A 171 16.35 -17.35 32.62
N SER A 172 16.25 -18.68 32.53
CA SER A 172 15.03 -19.47 32.75
C SER A 172 14.69 -19.68 34.23
N SER A 173 14.78 -18.66 35.08
CA SER A 173 14.64 -18.84 36.53
C SER A 173 13.70 -17.90 37.28
N HIS A 174 12.73 -17.24 36.64
CA HIS A 174 11.67 -16.51 37.36
C HIS A 174 10.32 -16.56 36.62
N ASP A 175 9.33 -17.23 37.22
CA ASP A 175 7.96 -17.48 36.69
C ASP A 175 6.97 -16.30 36.85
N GLU A 176 7.41 -15.15 37.38
CA GLU A 176 6.60 -13.92 37.40
C GLU A 176 7.51 -12.74 37.04
N ALA A 177 7.41 -12.24 35.81
CA ALA A 177 8.16 -11.07 35.37
C ALA A 177 7.67 -9.82 36.14
N PRO A 178 8.46 -9.21 37.03
CA PRO A 178 8.14 -7.89 37.56
C PRO A 178 8.30 -6.91 36.39
N LEU A 179 7.23 -6.20 36.01
CA LEU A 179 7.25 -5.26 34.88
C LEU A 179 8.46 -4.29 35.00
N PRO A 180 9.44 -4.30 34.08
CA PRO A 180 10.82 -3.92 34.42
C PRO A 180 11.11 -2.41 34.40
N SER A 181 10.15 -1.56 34.03
CA SER A 181 10.32 -0.11 33.99
C SER A 181 8.95 0.53 33.77
N GLY A 182 8.29 0.94 34.85
CA GLY A 182 7.00 1.60 34.77
C GLY A 182 7.11 3.11 34.50
N PRO A 183 5.98 3.80 34.29
CA PRO A 183 5.94 5.26 34.10
C PRO A 183 6.60 6.05 35.23
N LYS A 184 6.66 5.46 36.43
CA LYS A 184 7.35 6.02 37.61
C LYS A 184 8.87 6.17 37.42
N THR A 185 9.48 5.39 36.54
CA THR A 185 10.93 5.49 36.26
C THR A 185 11.26 6.77 35.51
N ASP A 186 10.43 7.16 34.52
CA ASP A 186 10.59 8.41 33.79
C ASP A 186 10.36 9.64 34.67
N VAL A 187 9.47 9.52 35.68
CA VAL A 187 9.24 10.55 36.69
C VAL A 187 10.50 10.82 37.53
N TRP A 188 11.26 9.78 37.89
CA TRP A 188 12.56 9.97 38.55
C TRP A 188 13.55 10.72 37.65
N SER A 189 13.67 10.31 36.39
CA SER A 189 14.56 10.98 35.43
C SER A 189 14.18 12.45 35.23
N LEU A 190 12.88 12.78 35.27
CA LEU A 190 12.38 14.15 35.28
C LEU A 190 12.78 14.90 36.55
N GLY A 191 12.71 14.28 37.73
CA GLY A 191 13.15 14.89 38.99
C GLY A 191 14.61 15.32 38.95
N VAL A 192 15.50 14.43 38.47
CA VAL A 192 16.92 14.74 38.27
C VAL A 192 17.10 15.89 37.29
N LEU A 193 16.37 15.88 36.18
CA LEU A 193 16.42 16.95 35.19
C LEU A 193 15.99 18.31 35.75
N LEU A 194 14.87 18.36 36.48
CA LEU A 194 14.36 19.60 37.08
C LEU A 194 15.30 20.12 38.17
N PHE A 195 15.88 19.23 38.97
CA PHE A 195 16.90 19.60 39.95
C PHE A 195 18.13 20.23 39.28
N GLU A 196 18.62 19.65 38.18
CA GLU A 196 19.73 20.24 37.40
C GLU A 196 19.41 21.64 36.87
N LEU A 197 18.16 21.87 36.43
CA LEU A 197 17.71 23.19 35.96
C LEU A 197 17.63 24.22 37.09
N CYS A 198 17.14 23.82 38.26
CA CYS A 198 17.11 24.67 39.46
C CYS A 198 18.52 24.99 39.96
N ALA A 199 19.41 23.99 39.97
CA ALA A 199 20.80 24.12 40.39
C ALA A 199 21.68 24.86 39.36
N GLY A 200 21.24 24.97 38.10
CA GLY A 200 21.99 25.61 37.01
C GLY A 200 23.27 24.87 36.61
N ARG A 201 23.42 23.59 36.98
CA ARG A 201 24.63 22.78 36.74
C ARG A 201 24.27 21.31 36.52
N ARG A 202 25.14 20.59 35.83
CA ARG A 202 25.00 19.13 35.62
C ARG A 202 25.47 18.35 36.83
N LEU A 203 24.72 17.32 37.19
CA LEU A 203 25.06 16.43 38.29
C LEU A 203 26.05 15.34 37.84
N LEU A 204 26.85 14.86 38.78
CA LEU A 204 27.68 13.65 38.65
C LEU A 204 28.68 13.65 37.47
N GLN A 205 29.07 14.82 36.94
CA GLN A 205 29.80 14.90 35.67
C GLN A 205 31.24 14.35 35.73
N ASN A 206 31.89 14.39 36.91
CA ASN A 206 33.31 14.07 37.13
C ASN A 206 33.58 12.78 37.92
N ILE A 207 32.57 11.92 38.10
CA ILE A 207 32.67 10.69 38.91
C ILE A 207 32.77 9.47 37.97
N ASP A 208 33.41 8.36 38.35
CA ASP A 208 33.41 7.14 37.52
C ASP A 208 31.99 6.52 37.44
N ILE A 209 31.66 5.81 36.36
CA ILE A 209 30.34 5.19 36.17
C ILE A 209 29.98 4.29 37.35
N SER A 210 30.94 3.49 37.84
CA SER A 210 30.74 2.57 38.96
C SER A 210 30.37 3.30 40.25
N GLU A 211 31.00 4.44 40.51
CA GLU A 211 30.76 5.28 41.67
C GLU A 211 29.43 6.04 41.56
N ARG A 212 29.07 6.52 40.35
CA ARG A 212 27.76 7.14 40.08
C ARG A 212 26.61 6.17 40.36
N LEU A 213 26.71 4.94 39.88
CA LEU A 213 25.67 3.93 40.08
C LEU A 213 25.53 3.57 41.57
N LYS A 214 26.64 3.43 42.30
CA LYS A 214 26.62 3.22 43.76
C LYS A 214 25.95 4.37 44.50
N PHE A 215 26.29 5.60 44.12
CA PHE A 215 25.70 6.80 44.71
C PHE A 215 24.19 6.85 44.49
N ILE A 216 23.71 6.62 43.26
CA ILE A 216 22.27 6.59 42.95
C ILE A 216 21.56 5.48 43.71
N LEU A 217 22.17 4.29 43.85
CA LEU A 217 21.61 3.22 44.67
C LEU A 217 21.49 3.61 46.14
N THR A 218 22.45 4.39 46.67
CA THR A 218 22.39 4.90 48.05
C THR A 218 21.29 5.94 48.22
N LEU A 219 21.05 6.80 47.21
CA LEU A 219 19.93 7.76 47.23
C LEU A 219 18.56 7.07 47.33
N GLY A 220 18.43 5.85 46.79
CA GLY A 220 17.19 5.07 46.91
C GLY A 220 16.84 4.64 48.35
N CYS A 221 17.78 4.75 49.29
CA CYS A 221 17.64 4.36 50.69
C CYS A 221 17.52 5.55 51.66
N ILE A 222 17.50 6.79 51.15
CA ILE A 222 17.50 8.02 51.94
C ILE A 222 16.17 8.76 51.75
N ASP A 223 15.64 9.33 52.84
CA ASP A 223 14.35 10.06 52.82
C ASP A 223 14.48 11.52 52.32
N ASP A 224 15.61 12.19 52.53
CA ASP A 224 15.88 13.57 52.09
C ASP A 224 16.90 13.63 50.95
N ILE A 225 16.44 13.22 49.76
CA ILE A 225 17.28 13.09 48.55
C ILE A 225 17.77 14.46 48.05
N VAL A 226 16.94 15.49 48.16
CA VAL A 226 17.23 16.83 47.60
C VAL A 226 18.32 17.53 48.40
N THR A 227 18.29 17.45 49.74
CA THR A 227 19.35 18.00 50.58
C THR A 227 20.68 17.28 50.36
N VAL A 228 20.69 15.95 50.28
CA VAL A 228 21.90 15.16 50.02
C VAL A 228 22.49 15.46 48.63
N LEU A 229 21.65 15.56 47.59
CA LEU A 229 22.10 15.98 46.26
C LEU A 229 22.70 17.39 46.25
N ALA A 230 22.12 18.31 47.04
CA ALA A 230 22.58 19.68 47.16
C ALA A 230 23.90 19.80 47.93
N GLU A 231 24.10 19.03 49.00
CA GLU A 231 25.34 18.99 49.79
C GLU A 231 26.52 18.44 48.98
N GLU A 232 26.35 17.26 48.38
CA GLU A 232 27.42 16.54 47.65
C GLU A 232 27.96 17.33 46.45
N HIS A 233 27.11 18.10 45.80
CA HIS A 233 27.53 18.91 44.67
C HIS A 233 27.86 20.36 45.09
N GLY A 234 27.55 20.80 46.31
CA GLY A 234 27.78 22.16 46.80
C GLY A 234 26.81 23.22 46.21
N CYS A 235 25.50 22.95 46.19
CA CYS A 235 24.43 23.87 45.72
C CYS A 235 23.53 24.38 46.84
N LEU A 236 23.86 24.10 48.10
CA LEU A 236 22.99 24.45 49.22
C LEU A 236 22.54 25.92 49.17
N ASP A 237 23.45 26.83 48.81
CA ASP A 237 23.16 28.27 48.74
C ASP A 237 22.26 28.69 47.57
N ALA A 238 22.22 27.91 46.48
CA ALA A 238 21.31 28.13 45.34
C ALA A 238 19.90 27.59 45.60
N ILE A 239 19.76 26.61 46.50
CA ILE A 239 18.52 25.87 46.77
C ILE A 239 17.80 26.38 48.04
N LYS A 240 18.47 27.14 48.91
CA LYS A 240 17.91 27.73 50.15
C LYS A 240 16.68 28.65 49.96
N VAL A 241 16.34 29.05 48.74
CA VAL A 241 15.14 29.86 48.46
C VAL A 241 13.97 28.92 48.19
N GLU A 242 13.09 28.72 49.17
CA GLU A 242 11.84 27.95 49.02
C GLU A 242 11.02 28.48 47.84
N SER A 243 11.13 27.79 46.71
CA SER A 243 10.39 28.09 45.49
C SER A 243 9.41 26.94 45.22
N LYS A 244 8.25 27.25 44.62
CA LYS A 244 7.23 26.25 44.26
C LYS A 244 7.81 25.10 43.42
N SER A 245 8.85 25.38 42.63
CA SER A 245 9.56 24.40 41.80
C SER A 245 10.36 23.39 42.64
N LEU A 246 10.95 23.79 43.77
CA LEU A 246 11.71 22.89 44.64
C LEU A 246 10.79 21.95 45.43
N VAL A 247 9.66 22.46 45.93
CA VAL A 247 8.62 21.64 46.58
C VAL A 247 8.10 20.57 45.60
N PHE A 248 7.97 20.93 44.32
CA PHE A 248 7.57 19.97 43.29
C PHE A 248 8.64 18.91 43.00
N VAL A 249 9.93 19.26 43.08
CA VAL A 249 11.05 18.32 42.94
C VAL A 249 11.13 17.34 44.12
N ASP A 250 10.85 17.80 45.34
CA ASP A 250 10.79 16.93 46.53
C ASP A 250 9.69 15.86 46.40
N ILE A 251 8.53 16.24 45.86
CA ILE A 251 7.41 15.30 45.62
C ILE A 251 7.80 14.19 44.62
N ILE A 252 8.69 14.49 43.67
CA ILE A 252 9.16 13.53 42.67
C ILE A 252 10.17 12.55 43.26
N PHE A 253 11.06 13.02 44.15
CA PHE A 253 12.09 12.21 44.80
C PHE A 253 11.57 11.42 46.00
N CYS A 254 10.55 10.59 45.74
CA CYS A 254 10.01 9.64 46.71
C CYS A 254 10.37 8.19 46.37
N SER A 255 10.23 7.31 47.36
CA SER A 255 10.35 5.85 47.18
C SER A 255 9.39 5.33 46.11
N VAL A 256 9.76 4.24 45.44
CA VAL A 256 9.05 3.71 44.25
C VAL A 256 7.56 3.48 44.50
N SER A 257 7.20 3.01 45.70
CA SER A 257 5.82 2.76 46.11
C SER A 257 4.98 4.04 46.17
N SER A 258 5.55 5.11 46.72
CA SER A 258 4.86 6.40 46.92
C SER A 258 5.02 7.38 45.75
N ARG A 259 5.92 7.09 44.79
CA ARG A 259 6.15 7.98 43.64
C ARG A 259 4.89 8.09 42.77
N PRO A 260 4.41 9.32 42.49
CA PRO A 260 3.23 9.53 41.68
C PRO A 260 3.47 9.20 40.21
N THR A 261 2.40 8.93 39.48
CA THR A 261 2.42 8.75 38.02
C THR A 261 2.38 10.10 37.30
N PRO A 262 2.77 10.18 36.01
CA PRO A 262 2.67 11.42 35.23
C PRO A 262 1.25 12.02 35.22
N ALA A 263 0.20 11.18 35.20
CA ALA A 263 -1.18 11.62 35.23
C ALA A 263 -1.57 12.28 36.57
N GLU A 264 -1.10 11.74 37.69
CA GLU A 264 -1.32 12.31 39.03
C GLU A 264 -0.58 13.65 39.18
N LEU A 265 0.65 13.74 38.67
CA LEU A 265 1.44 14.98 38.71
C LEU A 265 0.84 16.11 37.86
N LEU A 266 0.20 15.80 36.73
CA LEU A 266 -0.49 16.80 35.90
C LEU A 266 -1.71 17.42 36.62
N GLY A 267 -2.29 16.72 37.60
CA GLY A 267 -3.40 17.20 38.42
C GLY A 267 -2.98 18.05 39.64
N ASP A 268 -1.68 18.26 39.86
CA ASP A 268 -1.16 18.97 41.03
C ASP A 268 -1.52 20.47 41.00
N PRO A 269 -1.93 21.08 42.14
CA PRO A 269 -2.29 22.50 42.21
C PRO A 269 -1.17 23.46 41.80
N VAL A 270 0.10 23.03 41.81
CA VAL A 270 1.26 23.81 41.34
C VAL A 270 1.11 24.20 39.86
N PHE A 271 0.41 23.40 39.05
CA PHE A 271 0.21 23.65 37.63
C PHE A 271 -1.04 24.45 37.26
N ASN A 272 -1.89 24.85 38.21
CA ASN A 272 -3.13 25.60 37.90
C ASN A 272 -2.91 26.92 37.14
N GLY A 273 -1.75 27.57 37.33
CA GLY A 273 -1.38 28.77 36.58
C GLY A 273 -0.82 28.51 35.17
N VAL A 274 -0.42 27.27 34.87
CA VAL A 274 0.20 26.86 33.61
C VAL A 274 -0.80 26.09 32.74
N SER A 275 -1.65 25.26 33.34
CA SER A 275 -2.64 24.43 32.63
C SER A 275 -3.64 25.25 31.82
N CYS A 276 -4.00 26.45 32.28
CA CYS A 276 -4.91 27.36 31.56
C CYS A 276 -4.32 27.93 30.26
N LEU A 277 -2.99 27.83 30.06
CA LEU A 277 -2.29 28.31 28.87
C LEU A 277 -2.32 27.28 27.72
N TYR A 278 -2.74 26.04 27.99
CA TYR A 278 -2.69 24.95 27.02
C TYR A 278 -4.05 24.33 26.79
N THR A 279 -4.40 24.14 25.51
CA THR A 279 -5.58 23.38 25.11
C THR A 279 -5.27 21.89 25.12
N PRO A 280 -6.14 21.02 25.67
CA PRO A 280 -5.96 19.58 25.62
C PRO A 280 -5.75 19.10 24.18
N PHE A 281 -4.76 18.25 23.97
CA PHE A 281 -4.49 17.69 22.65
C PHE A 281 -5.67 16.84 22.15
N GLN A 282 -6.26 17.24 21.02
CA GLN A 282 -7.25 16.44 20.30
C GLN A 282 -6.58 15.80 19.07
N LYS A 283 -6.74 14.48 18.93
CA LYS A 283 -6.24 13.74 17.77
C LYS A 283 -6.97 14.24 16.51
N PRO A 284 -6.27 14.60 15.42
CA PRO A 284 -6.94 14.97 14.17
C PRO A 284 -7.77 13.79 13.66
N GLY A 285 -9.02 14.05 13.25
CA GLY A 285 -9.92 12.97 12.83
C GLY A 285 -9.44 12.28 11.54
N SER A 286 -9.73 10.97 11.43
CA SER A 286 -9.45 10.14 10.24
C SER A 286 -9.96 10.76 8.93
N LEU A 287 -9.23 10.56 7.83
CA LEU A 287 -9.63 10.99 6.47
C LEU A 287 -10.96 10.35 6.05
N PHE A 288 -11.17 9.08 6.41
CA PHE A 288 -12.43 8.37 6.23
C PHE A 288 -13.20 8.43 7.56
N SER A 289 -13.97 9.50 7.75
CA SER A 289 -14.86 9.69 8.91
C SER A 289 -16.30 9.81 8.41
N SER A 290 -17.27 9.48 9.27
CA SER A 290 -18.70 9.66 9.00
C SER A 290 -19.13 11.13 8.86
N SER A 291 -18.26 12.08 9.22
CA SER A 291 -18.52 13.52 9.08
C SER A 291 -18.08 14.05 7.70
N LEU A 292 -18.99 14.72 7.01
CA LEU A 292 -18.74 15.35 5.71
C LEU A 292 -17.68 16.45 5.85
N ARG A 293 -16.54 16.30 5.17
CA ARG A 293 -15.48 17.32 5.14
C ARG A 293 -15.63 18.18 3.88
N CYS A 294 -15.80 19.48 4.11
CA CYS A 294 -15.67 20.57 3.14
C CYS A 294 -16.42 20.38 1.80
N ALA A 295 -17.75 20.58 1.80
CA ALA A 295 -18.55 20.70 0.59
C ALA A 295 -18.25 21.97 -0.26
N HIS A 296 -17.41 22.88 0.23
CA HIS A 296 -17.22 24.23 -0.33
C HIS A 296 -15.80 24.48 -0.90
N LEU A 297 -15.00 23.42 -1.10
CA LEU A 297 -13.62 23.53 -1.58
C LEU A 297 -13.58 23.64 -3.12
N GLU A 298 -13.60 24.87 -3.62
CA GLU A 298 -13.37 25.19 -5.04
C GLU A 298 -11.89 24.98 -5.37
N LEU A 299 -11.62 24.18 -6.40
CA LEU A 299 -10.28 24.03 -6.97
C LEU A 299 -10.25 24.82 -8.28
N PRO A 300 -9.17 25.53 -8.62
CA PRO A 300 -9.01 26.16 -9.93
C PRO A 300 -9.18 25.15 -11.07
N GLU A 301 -9.72 25.60 -12.20
CA GLU A 301 -9.93 24.77 -13.39
C GLU A 301 -8.61 24.29 -14.02
N ASP A 302 -7.51 25.01 -13.77
CA ASP A 302 -6.17 24.70 -14.25
C ASP A 302 -5.23 24.35 -13.08
N ILE A 303 -4.63 23.15 -13.12
CA ILE A 303 -3.72 22.63 -12.07
C ILE A 303 -2.44 23.48 -12.01
N SER A 304 -2.06 24.11 -13.13
CA SER A 304 -0.90 24.99 -13.25
C SER A 304 -1.03 26.31 -12.48
N ASP A 305 -2.25 26.74 -12.17
CA ASP A 305 -2.50 27.92 -11.32
C ASP A 305 -2.24 27.65 -9.83
N LEU A 306 -1.98 26.40 -9.43
CA LEU A 306 -1.70 26.02 -8.04
C LEU A 306 -0.26 26.29 -7.58
N CYS A 307 0.63 26.62 -8.51
CA CYS A 307 2.07 26.75 -8.30
C CYS A 307 2.61 28.15 -8.67
N LYS A 308 1.75 29.17 -8.77
CA LYS A 308 2.12 30.50 -9.29
C LYS A 308 2.60 31.53 -8.25
N ASP A 309 2.60 31.18 -6.96
CA ASP A 309 3.12 32.08 -5.93
C ASP A 309 4.61 31.77 -5.69
N ASP A 310 5.48 32.35 -6.53
CA ASP A 310 6.95 32.14 -6.56
C ASP A 310 7.68 32.54 -5.25
N ASP A 311 6.97 33.10 -4.24
CA ASP A 311 7.56 33.69 -3.03
C ASP A 311 7.35 32.89 -1.72
N GLU A 312 6.63 31.76 -1.71
CA GLU A 312 6.48 30.92 -0.51
C GLU A 312 7.28 29.61 -0.58
N ASP A 313 8.02 29.28 0.49
CA ASP A 313 8.77 28.02 0.62
C ASP A 313 7.79 26.85 0.82
N TYR A 314 7.27 26.34 -0.30
CA TYR A 314 6.26 25.28 -0.33
C TYR A 314 6.68 24.02 0.44
N LEU A 315 7.98 23.72 0.57
CA LEU A 315 8.47 22.56 1.33
C LEU A 315 8.30 22.75 2.83
N SER A 316 8.43 23.98 3.33
CA SER A 316 8.31 24.30 4.76
C SER A 316 6.90 24.09 5.31
N GLU A 317 5.88 24.18 4.45
CA GLU A 317 4.46 23.95 4.80
C GLU A 317 4.05 22.48 4.75
N ARG A 318 4.88 21.58 4.21
CA ARG A 318 4.58 20.15 4.08
C ARG A 318 4.95 19.38 5.34
N ALA A 319 4.35 18.21 5.47
CA ALA A 319 4.66 17.30 6.57
C ALA A 319 6.09 16.76 6.41
N ILE A 320 6.79 16.58 7.53
CA ILE A 320 8.21 16.18 7.55
C ILE A 320 8.48 14.84 6.84
N ASP A 321 7.52 13.92 6.84
CA ASP A 321 7.56 12.65 6.13
C ASP A 321 7.47 12.80 4.62
N GLU A 322 6.67 13.75 4.12
CA GLU A 322 6.59 14.07 2.69
C GLU A 322 7.91 14.71 2.22
N VAL A 323 8.45 15.65 2.99
CA VAL A 323 9.72 16.31 2.66
C VAL A 323 10.86 15.30 2.62
N TYR A 324 10.94 14.39 3.60
CA TYR A 324 11.93 13.32 3.61
C TYR A 324 11.80 12.40 2.39
N HIS A 325 10.57 12.03 2.02
CA HIS A 325 10.34 11.21 0.82
C HIS A 325 10.85 11.89 -0.44
N LEU A 326 10.53 13.18 -0.64
CA LEU A 326 11.00 13.97 -1.79
C LEU A 326 12.52 14.13 -1.80
N TRP A 327 13.14 14.32 -0.64
CA TRP A 327 14.59 14.39 -0.50
C TRP A 327 15.26 13.07 -0.91
N CYS A 328 14.72 11.92 -0.48
CA CYS A 328 15.21 10.60 -0.91
C CYS A 328 15.08 10.42 -2.44
N LEU A 329 13.96 10.87 -3.03
CA LEU A 329 13.75 10.83 -4.48
C LEU A 329 14.75 11.70 -5.26
N ALA A 330 15.16 12.84 -4.69
CA ALA A 330 16.16 13.74 -5.29
C ALA A 330 17.59 13.14 -5.35
N GLY A 331 17.75 11.88 -4.91
CA GLY A 331 19.05 11.23 -4.76
C GLY A 331 19.67 11.40 -3.38
N GLY A 332 18.89 11.90 -2.41
CA GLY A 332 19.26 11.90 -1.00
C GLY A 332 19.46 10.47 -0.49
N ASP A 333 20.66 10.16 -0.04
CA ASP A 333 21.00 8.87 0.57
C ASP A 333 21.51 9.14 1.98
N LEU A 334 20.75 8.66 2.96
CA LEU A 334 21.03 8.86 4.37
C LEU A 334 22.35 8.23 4.80
N GLU A 335 22.66 7.02 4.33
CA GLU A 335 23.92 6.34 4.68
C GLU A 335 25.10 7.11 4.07
N LYS A 336 24.95 7.59 2.83
CA LYS A 336 25.95 8.41 2.15
C LYS A 336 26.16 9.76 2.83
N GLU A 337 25.10 10.45 3.24
CA GLU A 337 25.21 11.72 3.96
C GLU A 337 25.88 11.54 5.33
N LEU A 338 25.51 10.50 6.07
CA LEU A 338 26.14 10.19 7.35
C LEU A 338 27.61 9.77 7.18
N THR A 339 27.95 9.14 6.07
CA THR A 339 29.35 8.82 5.71
C THR A 339 30.13 10.09 5.36
N ASN A 340 29.54 10.99 4.57
CA ASN A 340 30.14 12.28 4.22
C ASN A 340 30.38 13.17 5.43
N LYS A 341 29.50 13.11 6.44
CA LYS A 341 29.65 13.80 7.73
C LYS A 341 30.59 13.08 8.71
N GLU A 342 31.26 12.01 8.27
CA GLU A 342 32.15 11.15 9.07
C GLU A 342 31.50 10.50 10.30
N ILE A 343 30.16 10.49 10.38
CA ILE A 343 29.39 9.85 11.46
C ILE A 343 29.44 8.32 11.29
N ILE A 344 29.34 7.86 10.04
CA ILE A 344 29.56 6.46 9.68
C ILE A 344 30.93 6.34 9.04
N GLN A 345 31.87 5.72 9.74
CA GLN A 345 33.18 5.39 9.17
C GLN A 345 33.13 3.95 8.62
N SER A 346 33.02 3.81 7.30
CA SER A 346 33.20 2.51 6.64
C SER A 346 34.69 2.17 6.61
N LYS A 347 35.20 1.49 7.64
CA LYS A 347 36.52 0.86 7.53
C LYS A 347 36.36 -0.35 6.59
N PRO A 348 37.10 -0.44 5.48
CA PRO A 348 37.06 -1.62 4.64
C PRO A 348 37.42 -2.85 5.49
N PRO A 349 36.76 -4.02 5.29
CA PRO A 349 37.01 -5.23 6.07
C PRO A 349 38.43 -5.78 5.93
N ILE A 350 39.21 -5.24 4.98
CA ILE A 350 40.64 -5.50 4.80
C ILE A 350 41.42 -4.28 5.30
N CYS A 351 41.71 -4.26 6.60
CA CYS A 351 42.90 -3.59 7.14
C CYS A 351 44.10 -4.55 7.21
N THR A 352 44.16 -5.53 6.31
CA THR A 352 45.40 -6.16 5.81
C THR A 352 45.58 -5.74 4.35
N LEU A 353 46.11 -4.52 4.16
CA LEU A 353 46.63 -3.94 2.91
C LEU A 353 46.42 -4.75 1.60
N PRO A 354 45.96 -4.05 0.55
CA PRO A 354 46.99 -3.66 -0.41
C PRO A 354 46.98 -2.15 -0.67
N LYS A 355 48.19 -1.58 -0.65
CA LYS A 355 48.47 -0.25 -1.19
C LYS A 355 48.07 -0.25 -2.67
N LEU A 356 47.00 0.45 -3.02
CA LEU A 356 46.77 0.89 -4.40
C LEU A 356 47.29 2.32 -4.49
N LYS A 357 48.50 2.43 -5.06
CA LYS A 357 49.04 3.68 -5.59
C LYS A 357 48.47 3.88 -7.00
N ASP A 358 48.04 5.10 -7.27
CA ASP A 358 47.79 5.68 -8.59
C ASP A 358 46.98 4.82 -9.57
N VAL A 359 45.66 4.89 -9.44
CA VAL A 359 44.76 4.68 -10.59
C VAL A 359 44.18 6.05 -10.93
N ALA A 360 44.75 6.68 -11.95
CA ALA A 360 44.16 7.84 -12.59
C ALA A 360 42.84 7.40 -13.22
N GLY A 361 41.73 7.72 -12.56
CA GLY A 361 40.40 7.61 -13.14
C GLY A 361 40.13 8.84 -13.98
N GLU A 362 40.12 8.69 -15.30
CA GLU A 362 39.43 9.61 -16.19
C GLU A 362 37.95 9.66 -15.76
N ALA A 363 37.58 10.75 -15.12
CA ALA A 363 36.20 11.04 -14.76
C ALA A 363 35.42 11.36 -16.04
N TYR A 364 34.50 10.49 -16.42
CA TYR A 364 33.40 10.87 -17.30
C TYR A 364 32.44 11.75 -16.50
N TYR A 365 32.60 13.07 -16.68
CA TYR A 365 31.51 14.04 -16.52
C TYR A 365 30.79 14.18 -17.87
N PRO A 366 29.56 14.73 -17.86
CA PRO A 366 29.45 15.99 -18.56
C PRO A 366 28.84 17.06 -17.66
N LEU A 367 29.69 18.05 -17.36
CA LEU A 367 29.28 19.41 -17.01
C LEU A 367 29.04 20.09 -18.36
N LEU A 368 27.82 20.54 -18.59
CA LEU A 368 27.55 21.60 -19.56
C LEU A 368 27.24 22.85 -18.73
N GLU A 369 28.25 23.69 -18.54
CA GLU A 369 28.03 25.12 -18.38
C GLU A 369 27.96 25.72 -19.77
N ASP A 370 26.87 26.43 -20.07
CA ASP A 370 26.83 27.40 -21.15
C ASP A 370 26.60 28.78 -20.51
N GLU A 371 27.67 29.57 -20.44
CA GLU A 371 27.59 31.02 -20.27
C GLU A 371 27.09 31.63 -21.59
N GLN A 372 25.77 31.75 -21.74
CA GLN A 372 25.20 32.77 -22.63
C GLN A 372 23.84 33.23 -22.11
N SER A 373 23.85 34.50 -21.71
CA SER A 373 22.74 35.34 -21.33
C SER A 373 21.58 35.31 -22.33
N SER A 374 20.50 34.62 -21.95
CA SER A 374 19.12 35.10 -22.10
C SER A 374 18.22 34.18 -21.29
N LEU A 375 17.74 34.65 -20.14
CA LEU A 375 16.67 33.99 -19.37
C LEU A 375 15.50 33.68 -20.32
N PRO A 376 15.13 32.41 -20.56
CA PRO A 376 13.81 32.09 -21.03
C PRO A 376 12.88 32.20 -19.83
N GLN A 377 11.84 33.01 -19.94
CA GLN A 377 10.70 32.93 -19.02
C GLN A 377 10.24 31.46 -18.96
N SER A 378 10.09 30.95 -17.73
CA SER A 378 9.74 29.58 -17.40
C SER A 378 8.46 29.15 -18.12
N ASN A 379 8.60 28.21 -19.07
CA ASN A 379 7.49 27.48 -19.66
C ASN A 379 7.26 26.16 -18.89
N SER A 380 7.06 26.25 -17.57
CA SER A 380 6.90 25.09 -16.66
C SER A 380 5.72 24.18 -17.04
N SER A 381 4.72 24.70 -17.76
CA SER A 381 3.56 23.93 -18.21
C SER A 381 3.86 22.91 -19.32
N ASN A 382 4.88 23.15 -20.16
CA ASN A 382 5.21 22.26 -21.27
C ASN A 382 6.10 21.08 -20.85
N GLU A 383 6.95 21.26 -19.83
CA GLU A 383 7.85 20.21 -19.34
C GLU A 383 7.10 19.14 -18.53
N LEU A 384 6.15 19.53 -17.67
CA LEU A 384 5.29 18.58 -16.95
C LEU A 384 4.45 17.71 -17.91
N SER A 385 3.96 18.28 -19.01
CA SER A 385 3.23 17.53 -20.03
C SER A 385 4.13 16.53 -20.78
N ALA A 386 5.42 16.80 -20.90
CA ALA A 386 6.39 15.88 -21.50
C ALA A 386 6.75 14.74 -20.54
N THR A 387 6.95 15.03 -19.25
CA THR A 387 7.27 14.04 -18.21
C THR A 387 6.19 12.98 -18.03
N VAL A 388 4.91 13.34 -18.17
CA VAL A 388 3.77 12.40 -18.13
C VAL A 388 3.89 11.28 -19.19
N THR A 389 4.58 11.53 -20.30
CA THR A 389 4.76 10.55 -21.38
C THR A 389 5.96 9.61 -21.18
N LEU A 390 6.77 9.84 -20.15
CA LEU A 390 7.93 9.02 -19.84
C LEU A 390 7.54 7.71 -19.11
N PRO A 391 8.37 6.65 -19.23
CA PRO A 391 8.22 5.41 -18.47
C PRO A 391 7.99 5.65 -16.98
N LEU A 392 7.17 4.81 -16.34
CA LEU A 392 6.77 4.99 -14.93
C LEU A 392 7.98 5.12 -13.99
N ILE A 393 9.04 4.35 -14.23
CA ILE A 393 10.26 4.36 -13.41
C ILE A 393 10.92 5.74 -13.39
N ILE A 394 10.84 6.49 -14.49
CA ILE A 394 11.39 7.85 -14.59
C ILE A 394 10.48 8.83 -13.86
N ARG A 395 9.16 8.69 -14.04
CA ARG A 395 8.15 9.51 -13.36
C ARG A 395 8.15 9.35 -11.83
N GLU A 396 8.37 8.14 -11.33
CA GLU A 396 8.47 7.87 -9.88
C GLU A 396 9.75 8.44 -9.25
N ARG A 397 10.79 8.72 -10.05
CA ARG A 397 12.06 9.31 -9.58
C ARG A 397 12.13 10.83 -9.74
N ASP A 398 11.22 11.42 -10.51
CA ASP A 398 11.14 12.87 -10.71
C ASP A 398 10.49 13.54 -9.50
N THR A 399 11.26 14.35 -8.78
CA THR A 399 10.85 14.98 -7.52
C THR A 399 9.76 16.02 -7.70
N GLU A 400 9.88 16.87 -8.71
CA GLU A 400 8.92 17.96 -8.98
C GLU A 400 7.59 17.38 -9.42
N TYR A 401 7.63 16.40 -10.33
CA TYR A 401 6.44 15.68 -10.76
C TYR A 401 5.76 14.97 -9.57
N GLN A 402 6.49 14.24 -8.72
CA GLN A 402 5.90 13.58 -7.56
C GLN A 402 5.30 14.58 -6.56
N LEU A 403 5.98 15.70 -6.28
CA LEU A 403 5.47 16.75 -5.41
C LEU A 403 4.11 17.28 -5.89
N ILE A 404 4.01 17.64 -7.18
CA ILE A 404 2.78 18.18 -7.77
C ILE A 404 1.65 17.15 -7.68
N ARG A 405 1.93 15.88 -7.98
CA ARG A 405 0.94 14.81 -7.89
C ARG A 405 0.49 14.54 -6.46
N ILE A 406 1.39 14.56 -5.48
CA ILE A 406 1.05 14.39 -4.05
C ILE A 406 0.13 15.53 -3.58
N ILE A 407 0.44 16.79 -3.94
CA ILE A 407 -0.41 17.95 -3.61
C ILE A 407 -1.81 17.79 -4.21
N LEU A 408 -1.90 17.39 -5.48
CA LEU A 408 -3.16 17.21 -6.18
C LEU A 408 -4.04 16.16 -5.47
N PHE A 409 -3.51 14.98 -5.21
CA PHE A 409 -4.26 13.91 -4.58
C PHE A 409 -4.60 14.21 -3.11
N ASP A 410 -3.73 14.86 -2.34
CA ASP A 410 -4.06 15.29 -0.96
C ASP A 410 -5.31 16.18 -0.95
N ARG A 411 -5.40 17.14 -1.89
CA ARG A 411 -6.59 18.00 -2.03
C ARG A 411 -7.83 17.24 -2.50
N LEU A 412 -7.68 16.32 -3.47
CA LEU A 412 -8.79 15.52 -3.96
C LEU A 412 -9.33 14.56 -2.90
N LEU A 413 -8.46 13.93 -2.11
CA LEU A 413 -8.82 13.03 -1.02
C LEU A 413 -9.48 13.78 0.14
N LYS A 414 -9.08 15.02 0.43
CA LYS A 414 -9.78 15.90 1.39
C LYS A 414 -11.22 16.24 0.96
N ALA A 415 -11.49 16.26 -0.35
CA ALA A 415 -12.80 16.53 -0.94
C ALA A 415 -13.59 15.24 -1.27
N TYR A 416 -13.08 14.06 -0.92
CA TYR A 416 -13.78 12.79 -1.04
C TYR A 416 -14.94 12.73 -0.03
N PRO A 417 -16.14 12.21 -0.38
CA PRO A 417 -16.48 11.42 -1.58
C PRO A 417 -16.94 12.23 -2.81
N TYR A 418 -17.14 13.55 -2.69
CA TYR A 418 -17.74 14.37 -3.76
C TYR A 418 -16.93 14.39 -5.07
N LYS A 419 -15.59 14.37 -4.99
CA LYS A 419 -14.68 14.41 -6.15
C LYS A 419 -14.16 13.04 -6.60
N LYS A 420 -14.85 11.93 -6.26
CA LYS A 420 -14.43 10.56 -6.64
C LYS A 420 -14.13 10.38 -8.13
N ASN A 421 -14.93 10.98 -9.01
CA ASN A 421 -14.71 10.92 -10.46
C ASN A 421 -13.41 11.60 -10.90
N LEU A 422 -12.99 12.67 -10.22
CA LEU A 422 -11.73 13.34 -10.50
C LEU A 422 -10.54 12.53 -10.00
N VAL A 423 -10.64 11.93 -8.80
CA VAL A 423 -9.63 10.96 -8.30
C VAL A 423 -9.40 9.84 -9.30
N TRP A 424 -10.48 9.28 -9.87
CA TRP A 424 -10.37 8.22 -10.87
C TRP A 424 -9.75 8.70 -12.19
N LYS A 425 -10.05 9.92 -12.64
CA LYS A 425 -9.44 10.50 -13.85
C LYS A 425 -7.93 10.72 -13.66
N GLU A 426 -7.54 11.27 -12.51
CA GLU A 426 -6.14 11.50 -12.21
C GLU A 426 -5.37 10.19 -11.98
N ALA A 427 -5.97 9.21 -11.33
CA ALA A 427 -5.37 7.89 -11.15
C ALA A 427 -5.08 7.14 -12.46
N ARG A 428 -5.77 7.46 -13.57
CA ARG A 428 -5.43 6.93 -14.91
C ARG A 428 -4.11 7.43 -15.46
N VAL A 429 -3.66 8.60 -15.01
CA VAL A 429 -2.37 9.16 -15.41
C VAL A 429 -1.27 8.50 -14.60
N ASP A 430 -1.39 8.55 -13.28
CA ASP A 430 -0.42 7.98 -12.33
C ASP A 430 -0.91 8.07 -10.88
N ILE A 431 -0.44 7.18 -10.01
CA ILE A 431 -0.70 7.23 -8.56
C ILE A 431 0.64 7.34 -7.81
N PRO A 432 0.89 8.46 -7.11
CA PRO A 432 2.14 8.65 -6.38
C PRO A 432 2.33 7.59 -5.29
N PRO A 433 3.54 7.00 -5.15
CA PRO A 433 3.79 5.91 -4.20
C PRO A 433 3.40 6.22 -2.76
N LEU A 434 3.70 7.44 -2.28
CA LEU A 434 3.49 7.84 -0.89
C LEU A 434 2.02 7.81 -0.44
N ILE A 435 1.09 8.10 -1.37
CA ILE A 435 -0.35 8.21 -1.11
C ILE A 435 -1.16 7.08 -1.73
N ARG A 436 -0.49 6.09 -2.34
CA ARG A 436 -1.10 4.97 -3.06
C ARG A 436 -2.14 4.22 -2.22
N GLY A 437 -1.86 3.98 -0.94
CA GLY A 437 -2.80 3.32 -0.02
C GLY A 437 -4.14 4.06 0.14
N LEU A 438 -4.10 5.40 0.27
CA LEU A 438 -5.29 6.24 0.37
C LEU A 438 -6.01 6.38 -0.97
N ALA A 439 -5.26 6.50 -2.07
CA ALA A 439 -5.83 6.54 -3.42
C ALA A 439 -6.59 5.25 -3.75
N TRP A 440 -6.02 4.08 -3.43
CA TRP A 440 -6.68 2.78 -3.60
C TRP A 440 -7.98 2.66 -2.80
N ALA A 441 -7.97 3.13 -1.55
CA ALA A 441 -9.17 3.18 -0.72
C ALA A 441 -10.29 4.02 -1.35
N ALA A 442 -9.95 5.18 -1.92
CA ALA A 442 -10.91 6.04 -2.63
C ALA A 442 -11.41 5.39 -3.95
N LEU A 443 -10.55 4.71 -4.70
CA LEU A 443 -10.92 3.97 -5.92
C LEU A 443 -11.85 2.79 -5.62
N LEU A 444 -11.66 2.13 -4.48
CA LEU A 444 -12.52 1.05 -3.99
C LEU A 444 -13.84 1.56 -3.39
N GLY A 445 -14.00 2.88 -3.23
CA GLY A 445 -15.25 3.48 -2.76
C GLY A 445 -15.48 3.34 -1.25
N ILE A 446 -14.41 3.29 -0.45
CA ILE A 446 -14.52 3.09 1.01
C ILE A 446 -15.09 4.35 1.66
N GLU A 447 -16.16 4.18 2.44
CA GLU A 447 -16.85 5.27 3.14
C GLU A 447 -17.28 4.86 4.55
N GLY A 448 -17.41 5.86 5.44
CA GLY A 448 -17.88 5.69 6.81
C GLY A 448 -16.79 5.41 7.85
N ASP A 449 -17.22 5.06 9.07
CA ASP A 449 -16.31 4.77 10.19
C ASP A 449 -15.73 3.35 10.08
N ILE A 450 -14.61 3.23 9.38
CA ILE A 450 -13.88 1.97 9.20
C ILE A 450 -13.29 1.43 10.50
N GLN A 451 -12.90 2.31 11.43
CA GLN A 451 -12.20 1.93 12.65
C GLN A 451 -13.15 1.23 13.61
N ALA A 452 -14.32 1.83 13.85
CA ALA A 452 -15.34 1.23 14.71
C ALA A 452 -15.82 -0.13 14.18
N LYS A 453 -16.00 -0.27 12.86
CA LYS A 453 -16.35 -1.55 12.23
C LYS A 453 -15.30 -2.62 12.49
N TYR A 454 -14.02 -2.31 12.29
CA TYR A 454 -12.93 -3.27 12.48
C TYR A 454 -12.71 -3.65 13.95
N GLU A 455 -12.84 -2.68 14.86
CA GLU A 455 -12.71 -2.92 16.30
C GLU A 455 -13.82 -3.82 16.84
N SER A 456 -15.05 -3.70 16.30
CA SER A 456 -16.19 -4.52 16.70
C SER A 456 -16.08 -6.02 16.38
N ILE A 457 -15.18 -6.41 15.47
CA ILE A 457 -14.98 -7.80 15.07
C ILE A 457 -14.12 -8.53 16.10
N ASP A 458 -14.54 -9.71 16.55
CA ASP A 458 -13.70 -10.57 17.42
C ASP A 458 -12.50 -11.11 16.63
N LYS A 459 -11.30 -10.82 17.14
CA LYS A 459 -10.01 -11.22 16.55
C LYS A 459 -9.21 -12.15 17.46
N ASP A 460 -9.63 -12.28 18.72
CA ASP A 460 -8.83 -12.88 19.79
C ASP A 460 -9.25 -14.34 20.03
N THR A 461 -10.52 -14.67 19.84
CA THR A 461 -11.01 -16.05 19.99
C THR A 461 -10.30 -17.00 19.02
N PRO A 462 -9.75 -18.14 19.48
CA PRO A 462 -9.13 -19.13 18.61
C PRO A 462 -10.13 -19.74 17.63
N ILE A 463 -9.77 -19.80 16.35
CA ILE A 463 -10.57 -20.44 15.29
C ILE A 463 -9.84 -21.65 14.70
N PRO A 464 -10.54 -22.68 14.18
CA PRO A 464 -9.90 -23.87 13.60
C PRO A 464 -8.90 -23.57 12.48
N THR A 465 -9.10 -22.44 11.79
CA THR A 465 -8.28 -21.96 10.68
C THR A 465 -6.96 -21.31 11.12
N ASP A 466 -6.80 -20.96 12.41
CA ASP A 466 -5.62 -20.24 12.91
C ASP A 466 -4.33 -21.00 12.61
N ARG A 467 -4.35 -22.33 12.77
CA ARG A 467 -3.17 -23.17 12.48
C ARG A 467 -2.73 -23.06 11.02
N GLN A 468 -3.65 -22.91 10.08
CA GLN A 468 -3.31 -22.77 8.67
C GLN A 468 -2.72 -21.38 8.39
N ILE A 469 -3.37 -20.33 8.91
CA ILE A 469 -2.91 -18.94 8.81
C ILE A 469 -1.48 -18.79 9.38
N GLU A 470 -1.20 -19.42 10.52
CA GLU A 470 0.12 -19.38 11.17
C GLU A 470 1.25 -20.03 10.35
N VAL A 471 0.92 -21.00 9.49
CA VAL A 471 1.90 -21.67 8.62
C VAL A 471 2.08 -20.92 7.31
N ASP A 472 1.05 -20.25 6.81
CA ASP A 472 1.08 -19.52 5.54
C ASP A 472 1.82 -18.17 5.68
N ILE A 473 1.53 -17.39 6.73
CA ILE A 473 2.09 -16.04 6.93
C ILE A 473 3.63 -15.98 6.81
N PRO A 474 4.44 -16.84 7.48
CA PRO A 474 5.89 -16.74 7.40
C PRO A 474 6.48 -17.08 6.02
N ARG A 475 5.70 -17.73 5.15
CA ARG A 475 6.10 -18.10 3.78
C ARG A 475 5.71 -17.02 2.77
N CYS A 476 4.74 -16.18 3.10
CA CYS A 476 4.25 -15.09 2.26
C CYS A 476 5.26 -13.94 2.23
N HIS A 477 5.73 -13.54 1.04
CA HIS A 477 6.61 -12.38 0.84
C HIS A 477 7.85 -12.32 1.77
N GLN A 478 8.50 -13.47 2.04
CA GLN A 478 9.63 -13.56 2.98
C GLN A 478 10.81 -12.62 2.66
N TYR A 479 10.97 -12.21 1.40
CA TYR A 479 12.01 -11.26 0.98
C TYR A 479 11.78 -9.83 1.52
N ASP A 480 10.55 -9.48 1.90
CA ASP A 480 10.21 -8.14 2.38
C ASP A 480 10.46 -8.02 3.88
N GLU A 481 11.32 -7.09 4.27
CA GLU A 481 11.73 -6.92 5.66
C GLU A 481 10.58 -6.49 6.58
N LEU A 482 9.59 -5.74 6.07
CA LEU A 482 8.48 -5.24 6.86
C LEU A 482 7.44 -6.33 7.12
N LEU A 483 7.04 -7.06 6.08
CA LEU A 483 6.04 -8.12 6.18
C LEU A 483 6.55 -9.36 6.92
N SER A 484 7.85 -9.69 6.79
CA SER A 484 8.50 -10.80 7.52
C SER A 484 8.77 -10.50 9.00
N SER A 485 8.53 -9.26 9.45
CA SER A 485 8.69 -8.90 10.85
C SER A 485 7.62 -9.57 11.73
N PRO A 486 7.91 -9.86 13.01
CA PRO A 486 6.90 -10.42 13.93
C PRO A 486 5.65 -9.54 14.05
N GLN A 487 5.82 -8.22 13.97
CA GLN A 487 4.71 -7.28 13.98
C GLN A 487 3.87 -7.40 12.70
N GLY A 488 4.50 -7.58 11.54
CA GLY A 488 3.83 -7.88 10.27
C GLY A 488 3.01 -9.16 10.38
N HIS A 489 3.59 -10.23 10.93
CA HIS A 489 2.87 -11.50 11.13
C HIS A 489 1.64 -11.37 12.04
N ILE A 490 1.74 -10.63 13.15
CA ILE A 490 0.61 -10.35 14.04
C ILE A 490 -0.50 -9.60 13.29
N LYS A 491 -0.14 -8.56 12.53
CA LYS A 491 -1.09 -7.77 11.76
C LYS A 491 -1.77 -8.57 10.65
N PHE A 492 -1.00 -9.39 9.92
CA PHE A 492 -1.54 -10.34 8.95
C PHE A 492 -2.61 -11.24 9.57
N ARG A 493 -2.26 -11.88 10.70
CA ARG A 493 -3.18 -12.75 11.42
C ARG A 493 -4.45 -12.01 11.80
N ARG A 494 -4.35 -10.80 12.36
CA ARG A 494 -5.51 -10.00 12.80
C ARG A 494 -6.43 -9.63 11.63
N VAL A 495 -5.87 -9.20 10.48
CA VAL A 495 -6.67 -8.83 9.29
C VAL A 495 -7.33 -10.05 8.67
N LEU A 496 -6.61 -11.17 8.52
CA LEU A 496 -7.15 -12.42 7.99
C LEU A 496 -8.22 -13.03 8.90
N LYS A 497 -8.00 -13.04 10.22
CA LYS A 497 -9.01 -13.48 11.19
C LYS A 497 -10.26 -12.61 11.14
N ALA A 498 -10.10 -11.27 11.09
CA ALA A 498 -11.23 -10.36 10.95
C ALA A 498 -12.06 -10.67 9.69
N TRP A 499 -11.41 -11.04 8.58
CA TRP A 499 -12.09 -11.48 7.35
C TRP A 499 -12.90 -12.76 7.53
N VAL A 500 -12.28 -13.81 8.06
CA VAL A 500 -12.94 -15.11 8.27
C VAL A 500 -14.11 -15.00 9.24
N VAL A 501 -13.98 -14.20 10.31
CA VAL A 501 -15.04 -14.01 11.30
C VAL A 501 -16.19 -13.16 10.76
N SER A 502 -15.90 -12.14 9.95
CA SER A 502 -16.94 -11.28 9.35
C SER A 502 -17.74 -11.95 8.24
N HIS A 503 -17.22 -13.04 7.65
CA HIS A 503 -17.85 -13.75 6.55
C HIS A 503 -17.98 -15.25 6.87
N PRO A 504 -18.97 -15.65 7.70
CA PRO A 504 -19.13 -17.04 8.14
C PRO A 504 -19.39 -18.02 6.99
N ASP A 505 -19.88 -17.53 5.85
CA ASP A 505 -20.14 -18.32 4.64
C ASP A 505 -18.86 -18.61 3.83
N LEU A 506 -17.76 -17.91 4.11
CA LEU A 506 -16.48 -18.02 3.41
C LEU A 506 -15.45 -18.78 4.26
N VAL A 507 -14.58 -19.51 3.59
CA VAL A 507 -13.49 -20.28 4.21
C VAL A 507 -12.16 -19.67 3.78
N TYR A 508 -11.18 -19.69 4.68
CA TYR A 508 -9.81 -19.35 4.34
C TYR A 508 -9.24 -20.37 3.34
N TRP A 509 -8.82 -19.86 2.18
CA TRP A 509 -8.08 -20.62 1.18
C TRP A 509 -6.64 -20.11 1.13
N GLN A 510 -5.68 -21.03 0.91
CA GLN A 510 -4.26 -20.70 0.84
C GLN A 510 -3.99 -19.64 -0.25
N GLY A 511 -3.28 -18.58 0.14
CA GLY A 511 -2.91 -17.40 -0.64
C GLY A 511 -3.79 -16.16 -0.39
N LEU A 512 -4.84 -16.26 0.44
CA LEU A 512 -5.60 -15.09 0.89
C LEU A 512 -4.67 -14.13 1.66
N ASP A 513 -3.65 -14.69 2.32
CA ASP A 513 -2.48 -14.01 2.84
C ASP A 513 -1.77 -13.18 1.76
N SER A 514 -1.47 -13.75 0.60
CA SER A 514 -0.82 -13.03 -0.51
C SER A 514 -1.70 -11.94 -1.10
N LEU A 515 -3.03 -12.10 -1.13
CA LEU A 515 -3.96 -11.04 -1.48
C LEU A 515 -3.99 -9.91 -0.44
N CYS A 516 -3.85 -10.26 0.84
CA CYS A 516 -3.81 -9.31 1.94
C CYS A 516 -2.50 -8.50 1.96
N ALA A 517 -1.40 -9.05 1.43
CA ALA A 517 -0.07 -8.46 1.53
C ALA A 517 0.06 -7.04 0.94
N PRO A 518 -0.41 -6.74 -0.29
CA PRO A 518 -0.33 -5.38 -0.84
C PRO A 518 -1.13 -4.36 -0.02
N PHE A 519 -2.32 -4.74 0.47
CA PHE A 519 -3.16 -3.85 1.26
C PHE A 519 -2.56 -3.57 2.65
N LEU A 520 -1.99 -4.60 3.27
CA LEU A 520 -1.33 -4.48 4.57
C LEU A 520 -0.02 -3.71 4.45
N TYR A 521 0.77 -3.92 3.39
CA TYR A 521 2.01 -3.19 3.16
C TYR A 521 1.75 -1.68 3.02
N LEU A 522 0.80 -1.29 2.15
CA LEU A 522 0.47 0.11 1.91
C LEU A 522 -0.19 0.79 3.13
N ASN A 523 -0.87 0.01 3.99
CA ASN A 523 -1.60 0.52 5.14
C ASN A 523 -1.15 -0.14 6.46
N PHE A 524 0.15 -0.38 6.64
CA PHE A 524 0.69 -1.14 7.78
C PHE A 524 0.29 -0.54 9.14
N ASN A 525 0.22 0.79 9.17
CA ASN A 525 -0.16 1.58 10.34
C ASN A 525 -1.67 1.74 10.53
N ASN A 526 -2.50 1.28 9.59
CA ASN A 526 -3.96 1.34 9.65
C ASN A 526 -4.58 0.01 9.18
N GLU A 527 -4.59 -0.97 10.09
CA GLU A 527 -5.17 -2.31 9.87
C GLU A 527 -6.64 -2.25 9.42
N ALA A 528 -7.42 -1.31 9.96
CA ALA A 528 -8.82 -1.14 9.60
C ALA A 528 -9.00 -0.71 8.14
N LEU A 529 -8.14 0.16 7.64
CA LEU A 529 -8.14 0.56 6.23
C LEU A 529 -7.69 -0.58 5.32
N ALA A 530 -6.66 -1.35 5.70
CA ALA A 530 -6.23 -2.53 4.97
C ALA A 530 -7.37 -3.56 4.85
N TYR A 531 -8.05 -3.85 5.97
CA TYR A 531 -9.22 -4.73 6.00
C TYR A 531 -10.37 -4.20 5.15
N ALA A 532 -10.69 -2.90 5.25
CA ALA A 532 -11.75 -2.29 4.44
C ALA A 532 -11.45 -2.35 2.93
N CYS A 533 -10.19 -2.12 2.53
CA CYS A 533 -9.75 -2.26 1.14
C CYS A 533 -9.93 -3.71 0.65
N MET A 534 -9.44 -4.68 1.44
CA MET A 534 -9.59 -6.09 1.11
C MET A 534 -11.07 -6.50 1.01
N SER A 535 -11.90 -6.00 1.92
CA SER A 535 -13.34 -6.29 1.99
C SER A 535 -14.14 -5.67 0.85
N ALA A 536 -13.71 -4.54 0.31
CA ALA A 536 -14.27 -3.98 -0.92
C ALA A 536 -13.73 -4.67 -2.19
N PHE A 537 -12.47 -5.11 -2.17
CA PHE A 537 -11.80 -5.71 -3.32
C PHE A 537 -12.35 -7.11 -3.65
N ILE A 538 -12.54 -7.98 -2.64
CA ILE A 538 -12.94 -9.38 -2.85
C ILE A 538 -14.31 -9.47 -3.54
N PRO A 539 -15.39 -8.79 -3.10
CA PRO A 539 -16.67 -8.84 -3.79
C PRO A 539 -16.64 -8.23 -5.21
N LYS A 540 -15.71 -7.30 -5.48
CA LYS A 540 -15.58 -6.65 -6.80
C LYS A 540 -14.98 -7.58 -7.87
N TYR A 541 -14.00 -8.41 -7.50
CA TYR A 541 -13.25 -9.25 -8.46
C TYR A 541 -13.39 -10.76 -8.24
N LEU A 542 -13.63 -11.19 -7.00
CA LEU A 542 -13.60 -12.57 -6.50
C LEU A 542 -14.89 -12.92 -5.73
N TYR A 543 -16.04 -12.50 -6.24
CA TYR A 543 -17.33 -12.82 -5.61
C TYR A 543 -17.58 -14.33 -5.53
N ASN A 544 -18.01 -14.82 -4.35
CA ASN A 544 -18.26 -16.24 -4.04
C ASN A 544 -17.06 -17.19 -4.27
N PHE A 545 -15.87 -16.64 -4.43
CA PHE A 545 -14.67 -17.41 -4.74
C PHE A 545 -14.18 -18.26 -3.56
N PHE A 546 -14.33 -17.71 -2.35
CA PHE A 546 -13.87 -18.31 -1.09
C PHE A 546 -14.94 -19.17 -0.40
N LEU A 547 -15.98 -19.61 -1.14
CA LEU A 547 -16.96 -20.55 -0.60
C LEU A 547 -16.31 -21.90 -0.24
N LYS A 548 -16.96 -22.65 0.65
CA LYS A 548 -16.54 -24.01 1.02
C LYS A 548 -16.54 -24.98 -0.17
N ASP A 549 -17.53 -24.85 -1.06
CA ASP A 549 -17.52 -25.47 -2.38
C ASP A 549 -17.52 -24.37 -3.44
N ASN A 550 -16.33 -24.06 -3.95
CA ASN A 550 -16.10 -23.05 -4.97
C ASN A 550 -15.96 -23.67 -6.38
N SER A 551 -16.02 -25.00 -6.50
CA SER A 551 -15.72 -25.74 -7.73
C SER A 551 -16.44 -25.17 -8.96
N HIS A 552 -17.72 -24.84 -8.82
CA HIS A 552 -18.53 -24.27 -9.89
C HIS A 552 -18.08 -22.86 -10.33
N VAL A 553 -17.75 -21.98 -9.37
CA VAL A 553 -17.28 -20.60 -9.63
C VAL A 553 -15.90 -20.62 -10.30
N ILE A 554 -15.02 -21.49 -9.81
CA ILE A 554 -13.68 -21.73 -10.33
C ILE A 554 -13.73 -22.17 -11.79
N GLN A 555 -14.58 -23.16 -12.07
CA GLN A 555 -14.71 -23.70 -13.42
C GLN A 555 -15.30 -22.68 -14.38
N GLU A 556 -16.32 -21.91 -13.97
CA GLU A 556 -16.83 -20.82 -14.78
C GLU A 556 -15.71 -19.83 -15.14
N TYR A 557 -14.91 -19.44 -14.15
CA TYR A 557 -13.79 -18.52 -14.33
C TYR A 557 -12.75 -19.06 -15.33
N LEU A 558 -12.32 -20.31 -15.14
CA LEU A 558 -11.32 -20.96 -15.99
C LEU A 558 -11.83 -21.19 -17.42
N THR A 559 -13.11 -21.55 -17.58
CA THR A 559 -13.72 -21.71 -18.90
C THR A 559 -13.79 -20.38 -19.64
N VAL A 560 -14.22 -19.29 -18.98
CA VAL A 560 -14.22 -17.95 -19.60
C VAL A 560 -12.81 -17.49 -19.92
N PHE A 561 -11.82 -17.77 -19.06
CA PHE A 561 -10.42 -17.47 -19.35
C PHE A 561 -9.89 -18.24 -20.57
N SER A 562 -10.23 -19.53 -20.71
CA SER A 562 -9.90 -20.33 -21.89
C SER A 562 -10.49 -19.75 -23.18
N GLN A 563 -11.77 -19.35 -23.14
CA GLN A 563 -12.46 -18.68 -24.24
C GLN A 563 -11.80 -17.33 -24.60
N MET A 564 -11.29 -16.60 -23.60
CA MET A 564 -10.55 -15.35 -23.80
C MET A 564 -9.20 -15.57 -24.48
N ILE A 565 -8.48 -16.64 -24.15
CA ILE A 565 -7.26 -17.04 -24.86
C ILE A 565 -7.62 -17.38 -26.31
N ALA A 566 -8.62 -18.25 -26.54
CA ALA A 566 -9.07 -18.61 -27.89
C ALA A 566 -9.53 -17.40 -28.72
N PHE A 567 -10.13 -16.40 -28.07
CA PHE A 567 -10.58 -15.17 -28.71
C PHE A 567 -9.41 -14.28 -29.16
N HIS A 568 -8.34 -14.14 -28.37
CA HIS A 568 -7.23 -13.25 -28.71
C HIS A 568 -6.06 -13.94 -29.42
N ASP A 569 -5.75 -15.17 -29.02
CA ASP A 569 -4.66 -15.99 -29.55
C ASP A 569 -5.13 -17.44 -29.78
N PRO A 570 -5.81 -17.72 -30.91
CA PRO A 570 -6.34 -19.05 -31.21
C PRO A 570 -5.23 -20.09 -31.43
N GLU A 571 -4.06 -19.67 -31.92
CA GLU A 571 -2.92 -20.57 -32.15
C GLU A 571 -2.37 -21.11 -30.83
N LEU A 572 -2.14 -20.21 -29.86
CA LEU A 572 -1.75 -20.61 -28.52
C LEU A 572 -2.83 -21.47 -27.86
N SER A 573 -4.11 -21.11 -28.01
CA SER A 573 -5.21 -21.91 -27.46
C SER A 573 -5.26 -23.33 -28.04
N ASN A 574 -5.06 -23.48 -29.35
CA ASN A 574 -5.06 -24.79 -30.01
C ASN A 574 -3.87 -25.64 -29.53
N HIS A 575 -2.67 -25.07 -29.47
CA HIS A 575 -1.49 -25.75 -28.92
C HIS A 575 -1.71 -26.22 -27.48
N LEU A 576 -2.21 -25.34 -26.60
CA LEU A 576 -2.50 -25.69 -25.20
C LEU A 576 -3.53 -26.83 -25.08
N ASN A 577 -4.53 -26.85 -25.95
CA ASN A 577 -5.51 -27.94 -26.01
C ASN A 577 -4.89 -29.25 -26.53
N GLU A 578 -3.99 -29.19 -27.51
CA GLU A 578 -3.30 -30.36 -28.08
C GLU A 578 -2.37 -31.03 -27.08
N ILE A 579 -1.62 -30.25 -26.29
CA ILE A 579 -0.75 -30.78 -25.23
C ILE A 579 -1.53 -31.31 -24.01
N GLY A 580 -2.86 -31.22 -24.01
CA GLY A 580 -3.70 -31.62 -22.89
C GLY A 580 -3.63 -30.67 -21.69
N PHE A 581 -3.16 -29.44 -21.91
CA PHE A 581 -3.14 -28.37 -20.91
C PHE A 581 -4.52 -27.68 -20.86
N ILE A 582 -5.55 -28.49 -20.63
CA ILE A 582 -6.94 -28.03 -20.55
C ILE A 582 -7.24 -27.64 -19.10
N PRO A 583 -7.89 -26.48 -18.85
CA PRO A 583 -8.26 -26.00 -17.51
C PRO A 583 -9.35 -26.83 -16.78
N ASP A 584 -9.46 -28.13 -17.03
CA ASP A 584 -10.55 -28.99 -16.57
C ASP A 584 -10.04 -30.12 -15.66
N TYR A 585 -9.53 -29.79 -14.48
CA TYR A 585 -9.37 -30.74 -13.37
C TYR A 585 -8.11 -31.63 -13.26
N SER A 586 -7.02 -31.43 -14.02
CA SER A 586 -5.83 -32.34 -13.89
C SER A 586 -4.44 -31.70 -13.70
N VAL A 587 -4.28 -30.37 -13.66
CA VAL A 587 -2.94 -29.76 -13.47
C VAL A 587 -2.93 -28.80 -12.30
N ILE A 588 -2.20 -29.18 -11.25
CA ILE A 588 -2.10 -28.52 -9.94
C ILE A 588 -1.61 -27.06 -10.01
N PHE A 589 -0.96 -26.65 -11.10
CA PHE A 589 -0.41 -25.30 -11.27
C PHE A 589 -1.35 -24.28 -11.93
N VAL A 590 -2.29 -24.73 -12.79
CA VAL A 590 -3.27 -23.87 -13.48
C VAL A 590 -4.60 -23.80 -12.71
N LYS A 591 -4.79 -24.70 -11.76
CA LYS A 591 -6.05 -24.94 -11.04
C LYS A 591 -6.40 -23.95 -9.96
N SER A 592 -5.49 -23.07 -9.58
CA SER A 592 -5.86 -21.99 -8.70
C SER A 592 -6.58 -20.96 -9.58
N PRO A 593 -7.86 -20.60 -9.34
CA PRO A 593 -8.65 -19.68 -10.19
C PRO A 593 -8.22 -18.20 -10.04
N LEU A 594 -6.94 -18.08 -9.78
CA LEU A 594 -6.14 -17.08 -9.11
C LEU A 594 -5.05 -16.58 -10.08
N PHE A 595 -4.97 -17.14 -11.29
CA PHE A 595 -3.98 -16.81 -12.33
C PHE A 595 -3.87 -15.30 -12.63
N CYS A 596 -4.98 -14.55 -12.61
CA CYS A 596 -4.99 -13.14 -13.02
C CYS A 596 -4.85 -12.10 -11.89
N VAL A 597 -5.14 -12.46 -10.63
CA VAL A 597 -5.17 -11.50 -9.50
C VAL A 597 -4.20 -11.89 -8.38
N TYR A 598 -3.83 -13.17 -8.28
CA TYR A 598 -3.23 -13.76 -7.09
C TYR A 598 -1.95 -14.53 -7.40
N PHE A 599 -1.79 -15.05 -8.63
CA PHE A 599 -0.48 -15.46 -9.14
C PHE A 599 0.45 -14.26 -9.33
N CYS A 600 -0.10 -13.10 -9.67
CA CYS A 600 0.67 -11.86 -9.66
C CYS A 600 1.18 -11.52 -8.26
N THR A 601 0.44 -11.87 -7.20
CA THR A 601 0.87 -11.57 -5.82
C THR A 601 1.91 -12.53 -5.28
N ASP A 602 1.79 -13.83 -5.56
CA ASP A 602 2.78 -14.81 -5.09
C ASP A 602 4.07 -14.85 -5.91
N VAL A 603 4.01 -14.51 -7.21
CA VAL A 603 5.16 -14.65 -8.12
C VAL A 603 5.85 -13.33 -8.41
N PHE A 604 5.12 -12.21 -8.48
CA PHE A 604 5.76 -10.93 -8.67
C PHE A 604 6.14 -10.26 -7.34
N PRO A 605 7.27 -9.54 -7.31
CA PRO A 605 7.58 -8.68 -6.19
C PRO A 605 6.52 -7.57 -6.01
N LEU A 606 6.31 -7.10 -4.77
CA LEU A 606 5.30 -6.10 -4.40
C LEU A 606 5.26 -4.86 -5.31
N HIS A 607 6.43 -4.32 -5.69
CA HIS A 607 6.50 -3.15 -6.56
C HIS A 607 5.88 -3.37 -7.96
N LYS A 608 6.00 -4.58 -8.52
CA LYS A 608 5.37 -4.94 -9.80
C LYS A 608 3.85 -5.09 -9.64
N ILE A 609 3.40 -5.61 -8.50
CA ILE A 609 1.98 -5.72 -8.16
C ILE A 609 1.35 -4.34 -8.07
N PHE A 610 1.99 -3.38 -7.41
CA PHE A 610 1.47 -2.02 -7.29
C PHE A 610 1.19 -1.39 -8.65
N HIS A 611 2.15 -1.45 -9.58
CA HIS A 611 1.97 -0.91 -10.93
C HIS A 611 0.81 -1.60 -11.68
N LEU A 612 0.70 -2.93 -11.56
CA LEU A 612 -0.39 -3.67 -12.19
C LEU A 612 -1.75 -3.32 -11.56
N TRP A 613 -1.80 -3.18 -10.24
CA TRP A 613 -3.02 -2.92 -9.48
C TRP A 613 -3.51 -1.48 -9.60
N ASP A 614 -2.60 -0.52 -9.78
CA ASP A 614 -2.94 0.87 -10.12
C ASP A 614 -3.86 0.92 -11.36
N THR A 615 -3.60 0.06 -12.35
CA THR A 615 -4.49 -0.09 -13.52
C THR A 615 -5.68 -1.01 -13.25
N LEU A 616 -5.49 -2.11 -12.52
CA LEU A 616 -6.55 -3.08 -12.20
C LEU A 616 -7.74 -2.42 -11.49
N LEU A 617 -7.47 -1.55 -10.51
CA LEU A 617 -8.49 -0.91 -9.69
C LEU A 617 -9.37 0.06 -10.49
N LEU A 618 -8.84 0.61 -11.59
CA LEU A 618 -9.57 1.45 -12.54
C LEU A 618 -10.47 0.64 -13.47
N GLY A 619 -10.16 -0.64 -13.67
CA GLY A 619 -10.90 -1.59 -14.47
C GLY A 619 -12.12 -2.18 -13.77
N ASN A 620 -12.88 -2.97 -14.53
CA ASN A 620 -14.03 -3.75 -14.05
C ASN A 620 -13.63 -5.20 -13.77
N SER A 621 -14.59 -6.05 -13.39
CA SER A 621 -14.38 -7.48 -13.10
C SER A 621 -13.90 -8.33 -14.30
N SER A 622 -13.87 -7.78 -15.52
CA SER A 622 -13.37 -8.45 -16.73
C SER A 622 -11.91 -8.11 -17.07
N PHE A 623 -11.40 -7.00 -16.53
CA PHE A 623 -10.02 -6.56 -16.76
C PHE A 623 -8.94 -7.57 -16.29
N PRO A 624 -9.10 -8.32 -15.17
CA PRO A 624 -8.14 -9.35 -14.80
C PRO A 624 -7.85 -10.36 -15.92
N PHE A 625 -8.86 -10.78 -16.68
CA PHE A 625 -8.66 -11.73 -17.79
C PHE A 625 -7.74 -11.16 -18.87
N CYS A 626 -7.84 -9.86 -19.15
CA CYS A 626 -7.00 -9.18 -20.14
C CYS A 626 -5.54 -9.13 -19.69
N ILE A 627 -5.29 -8.96 -18.38
CA ILE A 627 -3.94 -9.05 -17.80
C ILE A 627 -3.40 -10.47 -17.95
N GLY A 628 -4.19 -11.50 -17.62
CA GLY A 628 -3.77 -12.90 -17.76
C GLY A 628 -3.40 -13.26 -19.20
N VAL A 629 -4.20 -12.82 -20.18
CA VAL A 629 -3.90 -13.03 -21.61
C VAL A 629 -2.66 -12.25 -22.04
N ALA A 630 -2.45 -11.01 -21.57
CA ALA A 630 -1.24 -10.24 -21.88
C ALA A 630 0.03 -10.93 -21.37
N ILE A 631 0.00 -11.50 -20.15
CA ILE A 631 1.10 -12.29 -19.60
C ILE A 631 1.40 -13.51 -20.48
N LEU A 632 0.37 -14.25 -20.89
CA LEU A 632 0.52 -15.40 -21.78
C LEU A 632 1.08 -15.01 -23.15
N GLN A 633 0.69 -13.86 -23.69
CA GLN A 633 1.21 -13.34 -24.97
C GLN A 633 2.71 -13.02 -24.90
N GLN A 634 3.21 -12.52 -23.77
CA GLN A 634 4.65 -12.32 -23.58
C GLN A 634 5.43 -13.64 -23.50
N LEU A 635 4.80 -14.71 -23.00
CA LEU A 635 5.38 -16.05 -22.91
C LEU A 635 5.13 -16.92 -24.16
N ARG A 636 4.39 -16.40 -25.14
CA ARG A 636 3.88 -17.14 -26.31
C ARG A 636 4.95 -17.95 -27.01
N ASP A 637 6.08 -17.33 -27.36
CA ASP A 637 7.14 -18.00 -28.13
C ASP A 637 7.75 -19.19 -27.37
N ARG A 638 7.81 -19.11 -26.03
CA ARG A 638 8.29 -20.21 -25.19
C ARG A 638 7.22 -21.29 -25.00
N LEU A 639 5.96 -20.91 -24.88
CA LEU A 639 4.84 -21.85 -24.71
C LEU A 639 4.62 -22.69 -25.97
N LEU A 640 4.72 -22.08 -27.16
CA LEU A 640 4.57 -22.78 -28.44
C LEU A 640 5.74 -23.73 -28.74
N ALA A 641 6.94 -23.43 -28.23
CA ALA A 641 8.13 -24.27 -28.42
C ALA A 641 8.17 -25.50 -27.49
N ASN A 642 7.43 -25.48 -26.38
CA ASN A 642 7.55 -26.42 -25.29
C ASN A 642 6.33 -27.34 -25.18
N GLY A 643 6.54 -28.54 -24.64
CA GLY A 643 5.49 -29.50 -24.30
C GLY A 643 4.92 -29.28 -22.88
N PHE A 644 4.03 -30.19 -22.47
CA PHE A 644 3.27 -30.08 -21.21
C PHE A 644 4.15 -29.89 -19.96
N ASN A 645 5.19 -30.71 -19.77
CA ASN A 645 6.03 -30.66 -18.56
C ASN A 645 6.87 -29.38 -18.47
N GLU A 646 7.41 -28.93 -19.60
CA GLU A 646 8.21 -27.70 -19.69
C GLU A 646 7.34 -26.46 -19.49
N CYS A 647 6.10 -26.48 -19.98
CA CYS A 647 5.12 -25.43 -19.69
C CYS A 647 4.82 -25.33 -18.18
N ILE A 648 4.67 -26.46 -17.47
CA ILE A 648 4.47 -26.46 -16.01
C ILE A 648 5.66 -25.85 -15.27
N LEU A 649 6.89 -26.16 -15.69
CA LEU A 649 8.09 -25.58 -15.11
C LEU A 649 8.18 -24.08 -15.38
N LEU A 650 7.82 -23.64 -16.59
CA LEU A 650 7.81 -22.22 -16.96
C LEU A 650 6.80 -21.41 -16.13
N PHE A 651 5.66 -21.98 -15.76
CA PHE A 651 4.72 -21.31 -14.86
C PHE A 651 5.17 -21.34 -13.40
N SER A 652 5.90 -22.38 -12.98
CA SER A 652 6.49 -22.45 -11.62
C SER A 652 7.58 -21.40 -11.42
N ASP A 653 8.38 -21.16 -12.46
CA ASP A 653 9.51 -20.22 -12.46
C ASP A 653 9.34 -19.23 -13.63
N LEU A 654 8.49 -18.22 -13.40
CA LEU A 654 8.17 -17.24 -14.42
C LEU A 654 9.41 -16.41 -14.77
N PRO A 655 9.75 -16.26 -16.06
CA PRO A 655 10.84 -15.38 -16.47
C PRO A 655 10.48 -13.91 -16.19
N GLU A 656 11.47 -13.02 -16.31
CA GLU A 656 11.22 -11.58 -16.14
C GLU A 656 10.18 -11.07 -17.15
N ILE A 657 9.00 -10.74 -16.62
CA ILE A 657 7.90 -10.12 -17.37
C ILE A 657 7.99 -8.59 -17.26
N ASP A 658 7.81 -7.93 -18.40
CA ASP A 658 7.70 -6.48 -18.49
C ASP A 658 6.26 -6.05 -18.15
N ILE A 659 6.11 -5.43 -16.99
CA ILE A 659 4.81 -4.99 -16.46
C ILE A 659 4.26 -3.79 -17.23
N GLU A 660 5.11 -2.87 -17.71
CA GLU A 660 4.65 -1.71 -18.47
C GLU A 660 4.06 -2.15 -19.82
N ARG A 661 4.77 -3.09 -20.49
CA ARG A 661 4.25 -3.74 -21.68
C ARG A 661 2.94 -4.50 -21.38
N CYS A 662 2.87 -5.22 -20.26
CA CYS A 662 1.67 -5.96 -19.84
C CYS A 662 0.46 -5.05 -19.62
N VAL A 663 0.64 -3.91 -18.94
CA VAL A 663 -0.42 -2.91 -18.74
C VAL A 663 -0.90 -2.34 -20.07
N ARG A 664 0.01 -1.95 -20.97
CA ARG A 664 -0.36 -1.44 -22.30
C ARG A 664 -1.10 -2.48 -23.15
N GLU A 665 -0.62 -3.71 -23.17
CA GLU A 665 -1.25 -4.82 -23.91
C GLU A 665 -2.62 -5.18 -23.32
N SER A 666 -2.75 -5.27 -22.00
CA SER A 666 -4.04 -5.57 -21.34
C SER A 666 -5.10 -4.49 -21.61
N ILE A 667 -4.75 -3.21 -21.62
CA ILE A 667 -5.66 -2.12 -22.02
C ILE A 667 -6.09 -2.27 -23.48
N ASN A 668 -5.16 -2.62 -24.37
CA ASN A 668 -5.47 -2.85 -25.78
C ASN A 668 -6.41 -4.06 -25.95
N LEU A 669 -6.11 -5.18 -25.30
CA LEU A 669 -6.96 -6.38 -25.28
C LEU A 669 -8.37 -6.06 -24.76
N PHE A 670 -8.45 -5.29 -23.66
CA PHE A 670 -9.72 -4.83 -23.10
C PHE A 670 -10.54 -3.99 -24.11
N CYS A 671 -9.89 -3.08 -24.84
CA CYS A 671 -10.56 -2.25 -25.86
C CYS A 671 -11.08 -3.05 -27.07
N TRP A 672 -10.50 -4.22 -27.36
CA TRP A 672 -10.93 -5.11 -28.44
C TRP A 672 -11.92 -6.19 -28.00
N THR A 673 -12.08 -6.39 -26.69
CA THR A 673 -12.96 -7.43 -26.15
C THR A 673 -14.38 -6.86 -26.01
N PRO A 674 -15.40 -7.44 -26.67
CA PRO A 674 -16.80 -7.06 -26.45
C PRO A 674 -17.20 -7.26 -25.00
N LYS A 675 -18.06 -6.38 -24.48
CA LYS A 675 -18.43 -6.37 -23.06
C LYS A 675 -19.06 -7.72 -22.61
N SER A 676 -19.96 -8.26 -23.41
CA SER A 676 -20.65 -9.52 -23.14
C SER A 676 -19.81 -10.78 -23.33
N ALA A 677 -18.61 -10.67 -23.91
CA ALA A 677 -17.72 -11.82 -24.11
C ALA A 677 -17.19 -12.39 -22.79
N THR A 678 -17.05 -11.54 -21.76
CA THR A 678 -16.54 -11.91 -20.43
C THR A 678 -17.64 -12.07 -19.38
N TYR A 679 -18.90 -12.23 -19.79
CA TYR A 679 -20.03 -12.36 -18.87
C TYR A 679 -19.89 -13.59 -17.95
N ARG A 680 -20.14 -13.41 -16.66
CA ARG A 680 -20.17 -14.47 -15.64
C ARG A 680 -21.37 -14.29 -14.72
N GLN A 681 -22.00 -15.38 -14.32
CA GLN A 681 -23.10 -15.38 -13.36
C GLN A 681 -22.62 -14.97 -11.96
N HIS A 682 -21.40 -15.38 -11.57
CA HIS A 682 -20.80 -15.06 -10.27
C HIS A 682 -19.83 -13.87 -10.33
N ALA A 683 -20.07 -12.89 -11.20
CA ALA A 683 -19.18 -11.74 -11.35
C ALA A 683 -19.22 -10.75 -10.17
N GLN A 684 -20.40 -10.50 -9.59
CA GLN A 684 -20.65 -9.50 -8.55
C GLN A 684 -21.85 -9.90 -7.66
N PRO A 685 -21.97 -9.38 -6.44
CA PRO A 685 -23.13 -9.59 -5.58
C PRO A 685 -24.42 -9.00 -6.18
N PRO A 686 -25.59 -9.65 -5.99
CA PRO A 686 -26.86 -9.08 -6.39
C PRO A 686 -27.17 -7.79 -5.61
N LYS A 687 -27.53 -6.70 -6.31
CA LYS A 687 -27.84 -5.40 -5.68
C LYS A 687 -29.00 -5.51 -4.70
N ALA A 688 -28.82 -4.99 -3.48
CA ALA A 688 -29.90 -4.75 -2.55
C ALA A 688 -30.80 -3.63 -3.10
N SER A 689 -32.12 -3.87 -3.15
CA SER A 689 -33.11 -2.89 -3.60
C SER A 689 -33.18 -1.71 -2.61
N GLY A 690 -32.46 -0.62 -2.88
CA GLY A 690 -32.50 0.57 -2.02
C GLY A 690 -31.51 1.70 -2.34
N ASP A 691 -30.42 1.47 -3.08
CA ASP A 691 -29.36 2.48 -3.23
C ASP A 691 -29.57 3.40 -4.45
N ASN A 692 -30.47 4.38 -4.32
CA ASN A 692 -30.58 5.49 -5.27
C ASN A 692 -29.56 6.59 -4.91
N GLY A 693 -28.29 6.31 -5.17
CA GLY A 693 -27.21 7.31 -5.11
C GLY A 693 -27.36 8.39 -6.19
N PHE A 694 -27.24 9.65 -5.78
CA PHE A 694 -27.42 10.87 -6.57
C PHE A 694 -26.55 10.94 -7.84
N GLY A 695 -27.16 11.38 -8.95
CA GLY A 695 -26.45 11.94 -10.12
C GLY A 695 -26.03 10.94 -11.20
N LYS A 696 -26.97 10.49 -12.03
CA LYS A 696 -26.67 9.77 -13.28
C LYS A 696 -26.03 10.71 -14.32
N THR A 697 -24.71 10.85 -14.29
CA THR A 697 -23.93 11.24 -15.48
C THR A 697 -23.29 9.99 -16.06
N ALA A 698 -23.87 9.48 -17.15
CA ALA A 698 -23.41 8.30 -17.87
C ALA A 698 -22.04 8.58 -18.52
N THR A 699 -20.96 8.12 -17.88
CA THR A 699 -19.64 8.01 -18.51
C THR A 699 -19.36 6.56 -18.86
N TYR A 700 -18.98 6.30 -20.12
CA TYR A 700 -18.78 5.01 -20.80
C TYR A 700 -17.88 3.97 -20.08
N TYR A 701 -17.21 4.37 -19.00
CA TYR A 701 -16.22 3.58 -18.25
C TYR A 701 -16.51 3.49 -16.74
N SER A 702 -17.60 4.09 -16.24
CA SER A 702 -17.97 4.08 -14.81
C SER A 702 -19.30 3.38 -14.53
N SER A 703 -20.07 2.99 -15.55
CA SER A 703 -21.21 2.11 -15.36
C SER A 703 -20.68 0.67 -15.23
N ASP A 704 -20.83 0.07 -14.06
CA ASP A 704 -20.63 -1.38 -13.91
C ASP A 704 -21.48 -2.11 -14.96
N TYR A 705 -20.90 -3.15 -15.58
CA TYR A 705 -21.42 -3.85 -16.77
C TYR A 705 -22.86 -4.38 -16.67
N GLN A 706 -23.42 -4.43 -15.45
CA GLN A 706 -24.76 -4.93 -15.17
C GLN A 706 -25.75 -3.83 -14.73
N ASP A 707 -25.33 -2.56 -14.82
CA ASP A 707 -26.18 -1.39 -14.53
C ASP A 707 -27.08 -0.97 -15.69
N MET A 708 -26.97 -1.64 -16.83
CA MET A 708 -27.98 -1.57 -17.87
C MET A 708 -29.21 -2.37 -17.41
N PRO A 709 -30.43 -1.83 -17.53
CA PRO A 709 -31.64 -2.57 -17.18
C PRO A 709 -31.65 -3.90 -17.93
N LYS A 710 -31.93 -5.02 -17.25
CA LYS A 710 -32.14 -6.31 -17.90
C LYS A 710 -33.26 -6.16 -18.93
N THR A 711 -32.91 -5.95 -20.19
CA THR A 711 -33.88 -5.99 -21.30
C THR A 711 -33.92 -7.41 -21.87
N ASP A 712 -34.93 -7.71 -22.69
CA ASP A 712 -35.05 -8.99 -23.40
C ASP A 712 -33.86 -9.28 -24.36
N LEU A 713 -33.01 -8.29 -24.61
CA LEU A 713 -31.81 -8.37 -25.46
C LEU A 713 -30.52 -8.72 -24.67
N SER A 714 -30.61 -8.72 -23.33
CA SER A 714 -29.51 -9.10 -22.45
C SER A 714 -29.26 -10.62 -22.46
N ARG A 715 -28.05 -11.02 -22.06
CA ARG A 715 -27.63 -12.43 -22.04
C ARG A 715 -28.18 -13.15 -20.81
N GLU A 716 -28.69 -14.36 -21.00
CA GLU A 716 -29.09 -15.25 -19.90
C GLU A 716 -27.89 -16.08 -19.41
N PRO A 717 -27.82 -16.41 -18.10
CA PRO A 717 -26.77 -17.29 -17.59
C PRO A 717 -26.88 -18.69 -18.21
N LEU A 718 -25.75 -19.26 -18.62
CA LEU A 718 -25.66 -20.60 -19.20
C LEU A 718 -25.33 -21.64 -18.14
N ALA A 719 -25.79 -22.87 -18.35
CA ALA A 719 -25.31 -24.00 -17.56
C ALA A 719 -23.82 -24.23 -17.84
N LEU A 720 -23.06 -24.60 -16.80
CA LEU A 720 -21.62 -24.86 -16.91
C LEU A 720 -21.26 -25.88 -17.99
N CYS A 721 -22.08 -26.93 -18.19
CA CYS A 721 -21.86 -27.93 -19.22
C CYS A 721 -21.88 -27.32 -20.63
N ASP A 722 -22.81 -26.41 -20.88
CA ASP A 722 -22.95 -25.74 -22.19
C ASP A 722 -21.83 -24.72 -22.40
N LEU A 723 -21.40 -24.02 -21.34
CA LEU A 723 -20.28 -23.08 -21.40
C LEU A 723 -18.97 -23.80 -21.73
N LYS A 724 -18.73 -24.97 -21.13
CA LYS A 724 -17.54 -25.81 -21.41
C LYS A 724 -17.54 -26.41 -22.81
N ALA A 725 -18.70 -26.64 -23.40
CA ALA A 725 -18.82 -27.15 -24.75
C ALA A 725 -18.44 -26.09 -25.81
N GLU A 726 -18.34 -24.81 -25.42
CA GLU A 726 -18.05 -23.70 -26.33
C GLU A 726 -16.60 -23.22 -26.23
N VAL A 727 -15.94 -23.14 -27.39
CA VAL A 727 -14.56 -22.64 -27.52
C VAL A 727 -14.53 -21.11 -27.69
N SER A 728 -15.59 -20.53 -28.27
CA SER A 728 -15.67 -19.10 -28.55
C SER A 728 -16.64 -18.38 -27.60
N PRO A 729 -16.34 -17.16 -27.14
CA PRO A 729 -17.23 -16.40 -26.27
C PRO A 729 -18.51 -15.96 -27.00
N ARG A 730 -19.60 -15.75 -26.24
CA ARG A 730 -20.84 -15.21 -26.80
C ARG A 730 -20.97 -13.70 -26.62
N ILE A 731 -21.66 -13.08 -27.56
CA ILE A 731 -21.99 -11.66 -27.55
C ILE A 731 -23.51 -11.45 -27.39
N SER A 732 -23.92 -10.45 -26.60
CA SER A 732 -25.33 -10.06 -26.45
C SER A 732 -25.85 -9.34 -27.70
N ALA A 733 -27.17 -9.31 -27.86
CA ALA A 733 -27.79 -8.58 -28.96
C ALA A 733 -27.62 -7.05 -28.80
N GLU A 734 -27.61 -6.55 -27.56
CA GLU A 734 -27.36 -5.12 -27.26
C GLU A 734 -25.95 -4.71 -27.67
N ASP A 735 -24.93 -5.48 -27.27
CA ASP A 735 -23.54 -5.17 -27.62
C ASP A 735 -23.31 -5.26 -29.13
N LEU A 736 -23.97 -6.19 -29.81
CA LEU A 736 -23.90 -6.28 -31.27
C LEU A 736 -24.48 -5.03 -31.94
N ILE A 737 -25.61 -4.50 -31.44
CA ILE A 737 -26.26 -3.29 -31.97
C ILE A 737 -25.36 -2.06 -31.74
N ASP A 738 -24.80 -1.92 -30.54
CA ASP A 738 -23.90 -0.83 -30.18
C ASP A 738 -22.61 -0.87 -31.01
N LEU A 739 -22.03 -2.06 -31.18
CA LEU A 739 -20.78 -2.26 -31.94
C LEU A 739 -20.99 -2.10 -33.45
N CYS A 740 -22.17 -2.45 -33.97
CA CYS A 740 -22.54 -2.20 -35.37
C CYS A 740 -23.09 -0.79 -35.61
N GLU A 741 -23.14 0.08 -34.59
CA GLU A 741 -23.69 1.46 -34.66
C GLU A 741 -25.13 1.53 -35.22
N LEU A 742 -25.95 0.51 -34.94
CA LEU A 742 -27.30 0.35 -35.53
C LEU A 742 -28.41 1.16 -34.81
N SER A 743 -28.05 2.16 -33.99
CA SER A 743 -29.00 2.90 -33.14
C SER A 743 -29.93 3.85 -33.93
N LEU A 744 -31.20 3.93 -33.49
CA LEU A 744 -32.30 4.70 -34.09
C LEU A 744 -32.43 6.15 -33.57
N ALA A 745 -31.42 6.71 -32.90
CA ALA A 745 -31.51 8.06 -32.31
C ALA A 745 -30.40 9.02 -32.78
N GLY A 746 -30.70 9.80 -33.83
CA GLY A 746 -30.14 11.14 -34.10
C GLY A 746 -28.66 11.23 -34.57
N PRO A 747 -28.31 12.21 -35.44
CA PRO A 747 -26.97 12.33 -35.98
C PRO A 747 -26.06 13.06 -34.98
N THR A 748 -25.28 12.33 -34.19
CA THR A 748 -24.14 12.92 -33.49
C THR A 748 -22.83 12.23 -33.86
N LYS A 749 -22.07 12.96 -34.69
CA LYS A 749 -20.65 12.80 -35.05
C LYS A 749 -20.26 11.50 -35.77
N ARG A 750 -20.41 11.54 -37.10
CA ARG A 750 -19.56 10.77 -38.03
C ARG A 750 -18.09 11.06 -37.74
N THR A 751 -17.37 10.13 -37.10
CA THR A 751 -15.90 10.14 -37.06
C THR A 751 -15.35 9.30 -38.21
N LYS A 752 -14.79 10.00 -39.21
CA LYS A 752 -13.79 9.61 -40.23
C LYS A 752 -13.74 8.13 -40.68
N ALA A 753 -14.23 7.88 -41.89
CA ALA A 753 -13.73 6.96 -42.93
C ALA A 753 -12.73 5.84 -42.53
N GLY A 754 -13.11 4.96 -41.60
CA GLY A 754 -12.39 3.73 -41.28
C GLY A 754 -13.26 2.51 -41.58
N LYS A 755 -12.67 1.40 -42.07
CA LYS A 755 -13.37 0.13 -42.25
C LYS A 755 -14.03 -0.34 -40.93
N PRO A 756 -15.22 -0.98 -40.93
CA PRO A 756 -15.95 -1.33 -39.71
C PRO A 756 -15.19 -2.35 -38.84
N LYS A 757 -15.14 -2.11 -37.53
CA LYS A 757 -14.37 -2.92 -36.55
C LYS A 757 -14.92 -4.35 -36.35
N ILE A 758 -16.15 -4.61 -36.78
CA ILE A 758 -16.87 -5.88 -36.62
C ILE A 758 -17.41 -6.34 -37.97
N ILE A 759 -17.49 -7.65 -38.14
CA ILE A 759 -18.22 -8.28 -39.24
C ILE A 759 -19.19 -9.34 -38.72
N ALA A 760 -20.44 -9.26 -39.16
CA ALA A 760 -21.47 -10.25 -38.87
C ALA A 760 -21.47 -11.32 -39.97
N VAL A 761 -21.29 -12.58 -39.60
CA VAL A 761 -21.31 -13.74 -40.50
C VAL A 761 -22.55 -14.56 -40.20
N ASP A 762 -23.50 -14.57 -41.13
CA ASP A 762 -24.73 -15.32 -41.03
C ASP A 762 -24.58 -16.70 -41.65
N ILE A 763 -24.66 -17.74 -40.82
CA ILE A 763 -24.46 -19.13 -41.24
C ILE A 763 -25.77 -19.85 -41.63
N ARG A 764 -26.89 -19.11 -41.70
CA ARG A 764 -28.18 -19.65 -42.13
C ARG A 764 -28.20 -19.90 -43.64
N ASN A 765 -29.20 -20.66 -44.09
CA ASN A 765 -29.42 -20.91 -45.51
C ASN A 765 -29.72 -19.59 -46.25
N VAL A 766 -29.40 -19.54 -47.54
CA VAL A 766 -29.58 -18.35 -48.39
C VAL A 766 -31.04 -17.86 -48.38
N GLU A 767 -32.01 -18.77 -48.29
CA GLU A 767 -33.44 -18.45 -48.18
C GLU A 767 -33.78 -17.69 -46.89
N ASP A 768 -33.26 -18.13 -45.74
CA ASP A 768 -33.53 -17.50 -44.45
C ASP A 768 -32.77 -16.18 -44.27
N PHE A 769 -31.60 -16.05 -44.89
CA PHE A 769 -30.88 -14.79 -45.02
C PHE A 769 -31.68 -13.76 -45.84
N SER A 770 -32.26 -14.22 -46.95
CA SER A 770 -33.10 -13.39 -47.83
C SER A 770 -34.42 -12.97 -47.17
N ARG A 771 -34.93 -13.72 -46.19
CA ARG A 771 -36.13 -13.34 -45.42
C ARG A 771 -35.89 -12.22 -44.41
N GLY A 772 -34.64 -11.96 -44.04
CA GLY A 772 -34.28 -10.89 -43.09
C GLY A 772 -32.87 -11.09 -42.54
N HIS A 773 -31.99 -10.11 -42.74
CA HIS A 773 -30.59 -10.14 -42.30
C HIS A 773 -30.17 -8.79 -41.69
N ILE A 774 -29.03 -8.79 -40.99
CA ILE A 774 -28.43 -7.56 -40.45
C ILE A 774 -27.75 -6.80 -41.59
N SER A 775 -27.95 -5.49 -41.67
CA SER A 775 -27.29 -4.67 -42.70
C SER A 775 -25.77 -4.79 -42.62
N GLY A 776 -25.12 -5.13 -43.74
CA GLY A 776 -23.67 -5.33 -43.82
C GLY A 776 -23.16 -6.71 -43.37
N SER A 777 -24.04 -7.68 -43.07
CA SER A 777 -23.63 -9.06 -42.78
C SER A 777 -23.34 -9.88 -44.05
N ILE A 778 -22.51 -10.91 -43.90
CA ILE A 778 -22.15 -11.83 -44.98
C ILE A 778 -22.82 -13.18 -44.74
N ASN A 779 -23.45 -13.74 -45.78
CA ASN A 779 -23.99 -15.09 -45.71
C ASN A 779 -22.92 -16.12 -46.08
N ILE A 780 -22.61 -17.03 -45.15
CA ILE A 780 -21.71 -18.18 -45.37
C ILE A 780 -22.41 -19.44 -44.82
N PRO A 781 -23.22 -20.14 -45.63
CA PRO A 781 -23.92 -21.34 -45.17
C PRO A 781 -22.94 -22.43 -44.70
N PHE A 782 -23.24 -23.06 -43.55
CA PHE A 782 -22.36 -24.05 -42.93
C PHE A 782 -21.95 -25.20 -43.89
N SER A 783 -22.87 -25.66 -44.73
CA SER A 783 -22.65 -26.76 -45.68
C SER A 783 -21.70 -26.44 -46.84
N ALA A 784 -21.47 -25.15 -47.13
CA ALA A 784 -20.64 -24.69 -48.23
C ALA A 784 -19.32 -24.04 -47.75
N ALA A 785 -19.11 -23.97 -46.43
CA ALA A 785 -18.03 -23.20 -45.83
C ALA A 785 -16.72 -23.99 -45.68
N PHE A 786 -16.81 -25.31 -45.48
CA PHE A 786 -15.66 -26.17 -45.18
C PHE A 786 -15.57 -27.37 -46.13
N ASN A 787 -14.35 -27.70 -46.53
CA ASN A 787 -14.03 -28.94 -47.24
C ASN A 787 -14.11 -30.17 -46.31
N PRO A 788 -14.13 -31.40 -46.84
CA PRO A 788 -14.11 -32.63 -46.03
C PRO A 788 -12.94 -32.71 -45.04
N ASP A 789 -11.82 -32.06 -45.37
CA ASP A 789 -10.60 -31.97 -44.55
C ASP A 789 -10.67 -30.87 -43.47
N GLY A 790 -11.79 -30.13 -43.37
CA GLY A 790 -12.00 -29.08 -42.37
C GLY A 790 -11.43 -27.71 -42.70
N GLU A 791 -10.82 -27.54 -43.88
CA GLU A 791 -10.30 -26.26 -44.36
C GLU A 791 -11.39 -25.38 -44.99
N LEU A 792 -11.19 -24.06 -44.93
CA LEU A 792 -12.13 -23.07 -45.47
C LEU A 792 -12.11 -23.04 -47.00
N VAL A 793 -13.28 -23.22 -47.63
CA VAL A 793 -13.40 -23.19 -49.10
C VAL A 793 -13.14 -21.78 -49.63
N GLN A 794 -12.31 -21.63 -50.67
CA GLN A 794 -12.07 -20.33 -51.32
C GLN A 794 -13.27 -19.92 -52.18
N CYS A 795 -14.03 -18.94 -51.68
CA CYS A 795 -15.21 -18.34 -52.30
C CYS A 795 -15.14 -16.82 -52.11
N PRO A 796 -15.85 -15.99 -52.90
CA PRO A 796 -15.85 -14.53 -52.71
C PRO A 796 -16.23 -14.10 -51.30
N ALA A 797 -17.20 -14.78 -50.67
CA ALA A 797 -17.62 -14.51 -49.28
C ALA A 797 -16.52 -14.84 -48.25
N THR A 798 -15.76 -15.91 -48.46
CA THR A 798 -14.64 -16.29 -47.57
C THR A 798 -13.39 -15.45 -47.84
N GLY A 799 -13.21 -14.94 -49.06
CA GLY A 799 -12.23 -13.91 -49.39
C GLY A 799 -12.51 -12.59 -48.67
N ILE A 800 -13.78 -12.20 -48.51
CA ILE A 800 -14.15 -11.06 -47.67
C ILE A 800 -13.86 -11.38 -46.20
N LEU A 801 -14.17 -12.58 -45.70
CA LEU A 801 -13.84 -12.99 -44.33
C LEU A 801 -12.32 -12.89 -44.04
N GLN A 802 -11.46 -13.31 -44.98
CA GLN A 802 -10.00 -13.17 -44.88
C GLN A 802 -9.55 -11.70 -44.81
N ASN A 803 -10.21 -10.80 -45.54
CA ASN A 803 -9.92 -9.35 -45.48
C ASN A 803 -10.25 -8.71 -44.11
N TYR A 804 -11.06 -9.39 -43.29
CA TYR A 804 -11.42 -8.97 -41.93
C TYR A 804 -10.67 -9.76 -40.84
N ARG A 805 -9.63 -10.53 -41.19
CA ARG A 805 -8.80 -11.24 -40.21
C ARG A 805 -8.21 -10.26 -39.18
N GLY A 806 -8.34 -10.58 -37.89
CA GLY A 806 -7.92 -9.70 -36.79
C GLY A 806 -8.99 -8.70 -36.32
N ARG A 807 -10.17 -8.67 -36.93
CA ARG A 807 -11.35 -7.91 -36.46
C ARG A 807 -12.33 -8.83 -35.75
N VAL A 808 -13.30 -8.27 -35.02
CA VAL A 808 -14.29 -9.09 -34.31
C VAL A 808 -15.26 -9.70 -35.32
N ILE A 809 -15.36 -11.04 -35.33
CA ILE A 809 -16.23 -11.82 -36.22
C ILE A 809 -17.37 -12.36 -35.36
N VAL A 810 -18.62 -11.98 -35.68
CA VAL A 810 -19.80 -12.45 -34.95
C VAL A 810 -20.57 -13.45 -35.80
N VAL A 811 -20.65 -14.69 -35.35
CA VAL A 811 -21.35 -15.78 -36.01
C VAL A 811 -22.83 -15.78 -35.61
N ILE A 812 -23.71 -15.70 -36.60
CA ILE A 812 -25.18 -15.60 -36.43
C ILE A 812 -25.83 -16.89 -36.94
N SER A 813 -26.69 -17.50 -36.13
CA SER A 813 -27.37 -18.76 -36.45
C SER A 813 -28.85 -18.76 -35.99
N HIS A 814 -29.61 -19.79 -36.41
CA HIS A 814 -31.02 -19.97 -36.03
C HIS A 814 -31.22 -20.53 -34.61
N ALA A 815 -30.31 -21.40 -34.19
CA ALA A 815 -30.21 -22.03 -32.86
C ALA A 815 -28.73 -22.36 -32.61
N MET A 816 -28.32 -22.44 -31.34
CA MET A 816 -26.93 -22.51 -30.87
C MET A 816 -26.11 -23.60 -31.57
N LYS A 817 -25.45 -23.23 -32.68
CA LYS A 817 -24.50 -24.09 -33.39
C LYS A 817 -23.10 -23.52 -33.22
N SER A 818 -22.40 -23.99 -32.19
CA SER A 818 -21.00 -23.61 -31.89
C SER A 818 -20.00 -24.20 -32.90
N ALA A 819 -20.36 -25.25 -33.63
CA ALA A 819 -19.47 -25.97 -34.55
C ALA A 819 -18.72 -25.05 -35.54
N PHE A 820 -19.41 -24.08 -36.17
CA PHE A 820 -18.79 -23.16 -37.12
C PHE A 820 -17.69 -22.30 -36.47
N ALA A 821 -17.96 -21.77 -35.27
CA ALA A 821 -17.00 -20.97 -34.54
C ALA A 821 -15.80 -21.82 -34.09
N THR A 822 -16.04 -23.05 -33.62
CA THR A 822 -14.98 -24.00 -33.28
C THR A 822 -14.06 -24.31 -34.47
N HIS A 823 -14.63 -24.50 -35.68
CA HIS A 823 -13.83 -24.71 -36.88
C HIS A 823 -13.02 -23.45 -37.28
N LEU A 824 -13.57 -22.25 -37.13
CA LEU A 824 -12.82 -21.02 -37.37
C LEU A 824 -11.63 -20.86 -36.41
N VAL A 825 -11.82 -21.15 -35.12
CA VAL A 825 -10.73 -21.11 -34.13
C VAL A 825 -9.64 -22.13 -34.46
N LYS A 826 -10.00 -23.36 -34.90
CA LYS A 826 -9.03 -24.38 -35.35
C LYS A 826 -8.20 -23.93 -36.57
N VAL A 827 -8.76 -23.10 -37.44
CA VAL A 827 -8.05 -22.51 -38.59
C VAL A 827 -7.29 -21.21 -38.20
N ASN A 828 -7.10 -20.97 -36.89
CA ASN A 828 -6.40 -19.83 -36.33
C ASN A 828 -6.99 -18.47 -36.74
N PHE A 829 -8.33 -18.37 -36.81
CA PHE A 829 -9.02 -17.08 -36.91
C PHE A 829 -9.19 -16.46 -35.51
N PRO A 830 -8.59 -15.30 -35.23
CA PRO A 830 -8.76 -14.62 -33.96
C PRO A 830 -10.11 -13.87 -33.92
N ARG A 831 -10.56 -13.58 -32.71
CA ARG A 831 -11.69 -12.71 -32.35
C ARG A 831 -13.06 -13.18 -32.84
N VAL A 832 -13.31 -14.47 -32.77
CA VAL A 832 -14.59 -15.09 -33.16
C VAL A 832 -15.54 -15.13 -31.96
N CYS A 833 -16.75 -14.61 -32.14
CA CYS A 833 -17.85 -14.62 -31.16
C CYS A 833 -19.11 -15.28 -31.74
N ILE A 834 -19.99 -15.77 -30.86
CA ILE A 834 -21.30 -16.31 -31.24
C ILE A 834 -22.41 -15.39 -30.72
N LEU A 835 -23.40 -15.05 -31.54
CA LEU A 835 -24.56 -14.26 -31.08
C LEU A 835 -25.44 -15.09 -30.13
N ASP A 836 -25.63 -14.61 -28.90
CA ASP A 836 -26.50 -15.25 -27.91
C ASP A 836 -27.96 -15.26 -28.37
N GLY A 837 -28.62 -16.42 -28.31
CA GLY A 837 -29.99 -16.62 -28.79
C GLY A 837 -30.20 -16.48 -30.31
N GLY A 838 -29.14 -16.27 -31.09
CA GLY A 838 -29.16 -16.20 -32.55
C GLY A 838 -29.99 -15.05 -33.12
N ILE A 839 -30.36 -15.15 -34.39
CA ILE A 839 -31.12 -14.11 -35.11
C ILE A 839 -32.51 -13.85 -34.48
N ASN A 840 -33.06 -14.82 -33.73
CA ASN A 840 -34.39 -14.73 -33.14
C ASN A 840 -34.47 -13.66 -32.04
N LYS A 841 -33.40 -13.44 -31.26
CA LYS A 841 -33.33 -12.36 -30.26
C LYS A 841 -33.35 -10.96 -30.89
N LEU A 842 -33.00 -10.83 -32.17
CA LEU A 842 -33.01 -9.55 -32.91
C LEU A 842 -34.33 -9.29 -33.66
N LYS A 843 -35.26 -10.24 -33.73
CA LYS A 843 -36.55 -10.04 -34.39
C LYS A 843 -37.42 -8.94 -33.74
N PRO A 844 -37.49 -8.80 -32.40
CA PRO A 844 -38.32 -7.78 -31.76
C PRO A 844 -37.83 -6.34 -31.97
N THR A 845 -36.58 -6.13 -32.37
CA THR A 845 -35.96 -4.79 -32.48
C THR A 845 -36.28 -4.08 -33.80
N GLY A 846 -36.79 -4.80 -34.81
CA GLY A 846 -37.09 -4.24 -36.14
C GLY A 846 -35.84 -3.88 -36.98
N LEU A 847 -34.63 -4.25 -36.53
CA LEU A 847 -33.36 -3.90 -37.19
C LEU A 847 -32.98 -4.82 -38.36
N LEU A 848 -33.81 -5.83 -38.67
CA LEU A 848 -33.57 -6.77 -39.76
C LEU A 848 -33.97 -6.14 -41.10
N THR A 849 -33.03 -6.08 -42.03
CA THR A 849 -33.27 -5.65 -43.41
C THR A 849 -33.94 -6.79 -44.17
N VAL A 850 -35.15 -6.54 -44.66
CA VAL A 850 -35.87 -7.44 -45.57
C VAL A 850 -35.71 -6.88 -46.98
N PRO A 851 -35.27 -7.67 -47.99
CA PRO A 851 -35.24 -7.23 -49.37
C PRO A 851 -36.64 -6.77 -49.80
N SER A 852 -36.72 -5.60 -50.42
CA SER A 852 -37.95 -5.13 -51.06
C SER A 852 -38.38 -6.22 -52.05
N PRO A 853 -39.66 -6.65 -52.07
CA PRO A 853 -40.12 -7.50 -53.16
C PRO A 853 -39.87 -6.73 -54.46
N GLN A 854 -39.03 -7.29 -55.33
CA GLN A 854 -38.94 -6.80 -56.71
C GLN A 854 -40.34 -6.98 -57.30
N ILE A 855 -41.04 -5.86 -57.48
CA ILE A 855 -42.29 -5.81 -58.25
C ILE A 855 -41.94 -5.91 -59.73
#